data_AF-A0A939BVL8-F1
#
_entry.id   AF-A0A939BVL8-F1
#
_cell.length_a   1.000
_cell.length_b   1.000
_cell.length_c   1.000
_cell.angle_alpha   90.00
_cell.angle_beta   90.00
_cell.angle_gamma   90.00
#
_symmetry.space_group_name_H-M   'P 1'
#
loop_
_entity.id
_entity.type
_entity.pdbx_description
1 polymer ?
#
loop_
_entity_poly.entity_id
_entity_poly.type
_entity_poly.pdbx_seq_one_letter_code
_entity_poly.pdbx_strand_id
1 'polypeptide(L)'
;MTAPPPSASSGDGSLPGGRPRRGGARRAAPPAGGGFGGFGGGFGGRSRGTSGGSGDDDRPGDGSSEDPGKGSGKGSGKGSGKGSGKGSGKRADKGSDKGSGDRAGDRRRDRPGRVARDRSEDRPGREARERSGGRSSGPSSEPSTAPPPGPTAGPAAGRRGGPAYVTQAELTETFDAFYRTSRDRLLLQTFALTGDLTVARSAVREAYVVAWHHWRKISRLEDPEMSVRPTAWRIALRRRSTRPMRRRKDVDPQSRRTLDALGALPLPQRKALLLTQLAAVTMAEMAQEVALPLDAAERELQHGAARMATQLEIPTSAIPLALSSLAATTRDVTWPRVTIIRRAGIARRRVHTAVGATAAVVALVAGGAVAVDSTGARPALDREALPSTSAPPPASPAVSALPATALLGVDAVQRALPRAKWAEGATVDNSEGNGRLLPCQPVRYADPRGTAAWARTFRAGAANSGPTRTVTQFAEASLNERRASGTFRRTVRWFAGCPSPGDDPKAVPRIQLVSTASVSGIGDRAAVMVLRSRAEDATTYVIGVARTGLFTTTVSFATPAPPQSANRDGVVKLLAAAVSRMCALAGGGPCAEKKQVLSARDAFRTGEVPWLLSEVDLPPLSKERGRWVGTPVLDLTEDRADAGAIGCDTIHLFGSFRKQRIADNQYRAFVIDGAKLPTEFGITETVGSLPATSARAFVKRLREQIAACPDRDESAGTEVRELARSDAGPRSLSAWRLSTALPGDRTVEYDVAVVRRGGALALLVFVAAPRAQMAPSDFVALARRAGERLAEMPPYDAG
;
A
#
# COMPACT_ATOMS: atom_id res chain seq x y z
N MET A 1 -2.19 -59.53 12.78
CA MET A 1 -0.74 -59.82 12.73
C MET A 1 -0.02 -58.47 12.74
N THR A 2 0.43 -58.00 13.91
CA THR A 2 1.80 -58.17 14.47
C THR A 2 2.89 -57.45 13.66
N ALA A 3 3.47 -56.40 14.26
CA ALA A 3 4.79 -55.86 13.92
C ALA A 3 5.86 -56.54 14.80
N PRO A 4 7.15 -56.53 14.42
CA PRO A 4 8.08 -55.57 15.07
C PRO A 4 9.23 -55.04 14.17
N PRO A 5 10.04 -54.07 14.67
CA PRO A 5 11.34 -53.63 14.12
C PRO A 5 12.50 -54.10 15.05
N PRO A 6 13.67 -53.42 15.20
CA PRO A 6 14.62 -52.74 14.28
C PRO A 6 16.04 -53.35 14.34
N SER A 7 17.06 -52.73 13.73
CA SER A 7 18.49 -52.95 14.05
C SER A 7 19.36 -51.69 13.83
N ALA A 8 20.51 -51.59 14.52
CA ALA A 8 21.43 -50.44 14.51
C ALA A 8 22.85 -50.86 14.99
N SER A 9 23.79 -49.90 15.05
CA SER A 9 25.23 -50.04 15.39
C SER A 9 26.09 -50.67 14.26
N SER A 10 27.41 -50.43 14.16
CA SER A 10 28.30 -49.41 14.76
C SER A 10 29.70 -49.47 14.11
N GLY A 11 30.42 -48.35 14.02
CA GLY A 11 31.84 -48.33 13.63
C GLY A 11 32.40 -46.92 13.52
N ASP A 12 33.46 -46.62 14.27
CA ASP A 12 34.18 -45.34 14.31
C ASP A 12 35.70 -45.61 14.22
N GLY A 13 36.49 -44.69 13.65
CA GLY A 13 37.89 -44.95 13.31
C GLY A 13 38.68 -43.72 12.86
N SER A 14 39.84 -43.49 13.49
CA SER A 14 40.58 -42.22 13.44
C SER A 14 41.66 -42.08 12.34
N LEU A 15 41.95 -40.81 12.03
CA LEU A 15 43.09 -40.25 11.29
C LEU A 15 44.44 -40.43 12.04
N PRO A 16 45.61 -39.89 11.59
CA PRO A 16 46.02 -39.31 10.30
C PRO A 16 47.39 -39.83 9.75
N GLY A 17 47.86 -39.33 8.58
CA GLY A 17 49.30 -39.10 8.38
C GLY A 17 49.87 -39.11 6.96
N GLY A 18 50.36 -37.97 6.45
CA GLY A 18 51.18 -37.90 5.23
C GLY A 18 51.55 -36.45 4.83
N ARG A 19 52.84 -36.16 4.59
CA ARG A 19 53.36 -34.83 4.18
C ARG A 19 54.07 -34.87 2.81
N PRO A 20 54.10 -33.76 2.05
CA PRO A 20 54.63 -33.70 0.69
C PRO A 20 56.16 -33.56 0.61
N ARG A 21 56.73 -33.86 -0.57
CA ARG A 21 58.15 -33.64 -0.91
C ARG A 21 58.44 -32.23 -1.46
N ARG A 22 59.72 -31.83 -1.44
CA ARG A 22 60.25 -30.52 -1.87
C ARG A 22 60.87 -30.56 -3.28
N GLY A 23 60.85 -29.40 -3.94
CA GLY A 23 61.70 -29.00 -5.08
C GLY A 23 61.05 -27.80 -5.80
N GLY A 24 61.76 -26.82 -6.36
CA GLY A 24 63.19 -26.47 -6.34
C GLY A 24 63.37 -25.15 -7.11
N ALA A 25 64.08 -24.17 -6.57
CA ALA A 25 63.96 -22.77 -7.03
C ALA A 25 64.92 -22.37 -8.18
N ARG A 26 64.52 -21.36 -8.96
CA ARG A 26 65.40 -20.42 -9.70
C ARG A 26 64.77 -19.02 -9.79
N ARG A 27 65.59 -17.98 -9.97
CA ARG A 27 65.22 -16.54 -9.95
C ARG A 27 65.35 -15.91 -11.35
N ALA A 28 64.54 -14.88 -11.66
CA ALA A 28 64.88 -13.80 -12.59
C ALA A 28 63.93 -12.58 -12.39
N ALA A 29 64.47 -11.36 -12.46
CA ALA A 29 63.81 -10.03 -12.50
C ALA A 29 64.89 -8.91 -12.53
N PRO A 30 64.61 -7.63 -12.83
CA PRO A 30 63.54 -7.00 -13.64
C PRO A 30 64.13 -6.34 -14.93
N PRO A 31 63.45 -5.43 -15.66
CA PRO A 31 63.22 -4.00 -15.32
C PRO A 31 61.73 -3.59 -15.41
N ALA A 32 61.16 -2.50 -14.87
CA ALA A 32 61.60 -1.16 -14.43
C ALA A 32 61.46 -0.02 -15.49
N GLY A 33 60.62 1.00 -15.20
CA GLY A 33 60.69 2.34 -15.82
C GLY A 33 59.38 2.97 -16.35
N GLY A 34 58.98 4.12 -15.79
CA GLY A 34 57.99 5.07 -16.36
C GLY A 34 56.50 4.82 -16.02
N GLY A 35 55.65 5.84 -15.86
CA GLY A 35 55.91 7.29 -15.81
C GLY A 35 54.60 8.09 -15.59
N PHE A 36 54.64 9.18 -14.83
CA PHE A 36 53.46 10.02 -14.56
C PHE A 36 53.06 10.88 -15.77
N GLY A 37 51.75 11.12 -15.95
CA GLY A 37 51.23 12.09 -16.92
C GLY A 37 49.75 12.38 -16.66
N GLY A 38 49.44 13.51 -16.02
CA GLY A 38 48.08 13.96 -15.78
C GLY A 38 47.82 15.32 -16.42
N PHE A 39 46.66 15.47 -17.06
CA PHE A 39 46.12 16.74 -17.55
C PHE A 39 44.61 16.80 -17.31
N GLY A 40 44.04 18.00 -17.21
CA GLY A 40 42.60 18.19 -17.04
C GLY A 40 42.16 19.63 -17.33
N GLY A 41 40.84 19.83 -17.37
CA GLY A 41 40.20 21.14 -17.56
C GLY A 41 40.04 21.56 -19.02
N GLY A 42 38.81 21.94 -19.41
CA GLY A 42 38.52 22.33 -20.80
C GLY A 42 37.04 22.63 -21.10
N PHE A 43 36.43 23.58 -20.37
CA PHE A 43 35.11 24.13 -20.76
C PHE A 43 35.25 25.03 -22.00
N GLY A 44 34.33 24.95 -22.96
CA GLY A 44 34.43 25.77 -24.18
C GLY A 44 33.27 25.71 -25.17
N GLY A 45 32.05 26.09 -24.76
CA GLY A 45 30.91 26.26 -25.69
C GLY A 45 30.71 27.72 -26.13
N ARG A 46 30.48 27.98 -27.44
CA ARG A 46 29.96 29.25 -28.01
C ARG A 46 29.05 28.95 -29.23
N SER A 47 28.35 29.98 -29.74
CA SER A 47 27.14 29.81 -30.56
C SER A 47 26.83 30.99 -31.49
N ARG A 48 25.96 30.75 -32.50
CA ARG A 48 25.35 31.70 -33.49
C ARG A 48 26.30 32.14 -34.62
N GLY A 49 25.83 32.47 -35.83
CA GLY A 49 24.47 32.47 -36.41
C GLY A 49 24.53 32.58 -37.96
N THR A 50 23.55 32.10 -38.74
CA THR A 50 22.27 32.74 -39.18
C THR A 50 22.32 33.47 -40.53
N SER A 51 21.23 33.39 -41.31
CA SER A 51 21.00 33.90 -42.69
C SER A 51 21.77 33.17 -43.82
N GLY A 52 21.26 33.06 -45.06
CA GLY A 52 19.91 33.38 -45.58
C GLY A 52 19.89 33.45 -47.12
N GLY A 53 18.79 33.07 -47.78
CA GLY A 53 18.66 33.16 -49.24
C GLY A 53 17.44 32.41 -49.80
N SER A 54 16.81 32.97 -50.85
CA SER A 54 15.58 32.48 -51.51
C SER A 54 15.69 32.65 -53.04
N GLY A 55 15.00 31.82 -53.81
CA GLY A 55 14.86 31.98 -55.26
C GLY A 55 14.09 30.82 -55.90
N ASP A 56 13.06 31.16 -56.68
CA ASP A 56 12.23 30.26 -57.49
C ASP A 56 12.72 30.23 -58.95
N ASP A 57 12.28 29.26 -59.77
CA ASP A 57 11.51 29.51 -61.02
C ASP A 57 11.26 28.25 -61.91
N ASP A 58 10.08 28.26 -62.56
CA ASP A 58 9.53 27.57 -63.76
C ASP A 58 10.06 26.20 -64.29
N ARG A 59 9.24 25.13 -64.48
CA ARG A 59 8.13 24.85 -65.48
C ARG A 59 8.60 24.48 -66.92
N PRO A 60 7.74 23.94 -67.84
CA PRO A 60 6.38 23.33 -67.72
C PRO A 60 6.11 22.03 -68.55
N GLY A 61 4.91 21.44 -68.38
CA GLY A 61 4.09 20.81 -69.46
C GLY A 61 3.95 19.26 -69.49
N ASP A 62 2.90 18.65 -70.07
CA ASP A 62 1.50 19.09 -70.37
C ASP A 62 0.58 17.88 -70.70
N GLY A 63 -0.75 18.05 -70.73
CA GLY A 63 -1.79 17.04 -71.11
C GLY A 63 -2.37 16.22 -69.92
N SER A 64 -3.68 16.04 -69.66
CA SER A 64 -4.94 15.96 -70.47
C SER A 64 -5.07 14.68 -71.32
N SER A 65 -6.16 13.87 -71.28
CA SER A 65 -7.45 13.87 -70.52
C SER A 65 -7.87 12.37 -70.21
N GLU A 66 -9.07 11.90 -69.81
CA GLU A 66 -10.45 12.45 -69.68
C GLU A 66 -11.31 11.65 -68.63
N ASP A 67 -12.64 11.52 -68.82
CA ASP A 67 -13.69 10.99 -67.90
C ASP A 67 -14.88 10.41 -68.76
N PRO A 68 -16.11 10.03 -68.31
CA PRO A 68 -16.64 9.48 -67.04
C PRO A 68 -17.49 8.18 -67.17
N GLY A 69 -17.91 7.57 -66.04
CA GLY A 69 -18.89 6.47 -65.98
C GLY A 69 -19.86 6.49 -64.78
N LYS A 70 -21.18 6.43 -65.02
CA LYS A 70 -22.28 6.51 -64.01
C LYS A 70 -22.59 5.13 -63.38
N GLY A 71 -23.23 4.99 -62.19
CA GLY A 71 -23.67 5.99 -61.19
C GLY A 71 -24.93 5.56 -60.39
N SER A 72 -25.37 6.39 -59.44
CA SER A 72 -26.68 6.36 -58.69
C SER A 72 -26.99 5.18 -57.74
N GLY A 73 -27.76 5.33 -56.64
CA GLY A 73 -28.45 6.51 -56.08
C GLY A 73 -28.78 6.33 -54.57
N LYS A 74 -28.78 7.42 -53.79
CA LYS A 74 -29.95 8.20 -53.30
C LYS A 74 -30.78 7.58 -52.13
N GLY A 75 -30.74 8.27 -50.99
CA GLY A 75 -31.72 8.21 -49.89
C GLY A 75 -31.56 9.48 -49.03
N SER A 76 -32.64 10.15 -48.62
CA SER A 76 -32.56 11.52 -48.07
C SER A 76 -33.46 11.76 -46.86
N GLY A 77 -33.00 12.62 -45.94
CA GLY A 77 -33.79 13.12 -44.82
C GLY A 77 -33.13 14.33 -44.14
N LYS A 78 -33.69 15.53 -44.34
CA LYS A 78 -33.29 16.77 -43.64
C LYS A 78 -34.33 17.16 -42.60
N GLY A 79 -33.89 17.75 -41.50
CA GLY A 79 -34.71 18.52 -40.58
C GLY A 79 -33.87 19.63 -39.95
N SER A 80 -34.36 20.88 -39.98
CA SER A 80 -33.63 22.06 -39.48
C SER A 80 -34.57 23.04 -38.80
N GLY A 81 -34.15 23.64 -37.69
CA GLY A 81 -34.87 24.72 -37.00
C GLY A 81 -33.89 25.70 -36.32
N LYS A 82 -34.15 27.00 -36.46
CA LYS A 82 -33.38 28.11 -35.86
C LYS A 82 -34.34 29.11 -35.20
N GLY A 83 -33.86 29.81 -34.18
CA GLY A 83 -34.56 30.89 -33.45
C GLY A 83 -34.14 30.85 -31.98
N SER A 84 -33.29 31.72 -31.41
CA SER A 84 -33.03 33.16 -31.56
C SER A 84 -34.05 34.07 -30.88
N GLY A 85 -33.67 34.65 -29.73
CA GLY A 85 -34.40 35.71 -29.04
C GLY A 85 -33.53 36.38 -27.97
N LYS A 86 -33.37 37.70 -28.02
CA LYS A 86 -32.70 38.54 -27.00
C LYS A 86 -33.74 39.40 -26.27
N GLY A 87 -33.48 39.75 -25.02
CA GLY A 87 -34.25 40.76 -24.27
C GLY A 87 -33.46 41.25 -23.04
N SER A 88 -33.56 42.53 -22.67
CA SER A 88 -32.67 43.14 -21.67
C SER A 88 -33.17 44.45 -21.04
N GLY A 89 -33.01 44.60 -19.71
CA GLY A 89 -33.20 45.85 -18.94
C GLY A 89 -34.44 45.86 -18.02
N LYS A 90 -34.65 46.83 -17.11
CA LYS A 90 -33.75 47.93 -16.62
C LYS A 90 -34.38 48.67 -15.39
N ARG A 91 -33.71 48.73 -14.22
CA ARG A 91 -34.04 49.61 -13.04
C ARG A 91 -35.47 49.36 -12.44
N ALA A 92 -35.99 50.01 -11.38
CA ALA A 92 -35.53 50.97 -10.33
C ALA A 92 -36.41 50.75 -9.05
N ASP A 93 -35.89 50.74 -7.80
CA ASP A 93 -35.74 51.89 -6.86
C ASP A 93 -36.78 51.90 -5.69
N LYS A 94 -36.47 52.61 -4.59
CA LYS A 94 -37.20 52.80 -3.31
C LYS A 94 -37.23 51.60 -2.33
N GLY A 95 -37.14 51.79 -1.01
CA GLY A 95 -36.97 53.04 -0.24
C GLY A 95 -36.61 52.83 1.25
N SER A 96 -36.46 53.94 1.98
CA SER A 96 -36.07 54.09 3.40
C SER A 96 -37.13 53.55 4.41
N ASP A 97 -37.00 53.57 5.74
CA ASP A 97 -36.40 54.58 6.65
C ASP A 97 -36.25 54.10 8.13
N LYS A 98 -35.58 54.92 8.96
CA LYS A 98 -35.51 54.94 10.45
C LYS A 98 -34.63 53.88 11.16
N GLY A 99 -33.87 54.23 12.20
CA GLY A 99 -33.62 55.58 12.75
C GLY A 99 -32.65 55.65 13.95
N SER A 100 -31.77 56.66 13.90
CA SER A 100 -31.09 57.47 14.94
C SER A 100 -30.95 57.03 16.41
N GLY A 101 -29.83 57.40 17.05
CA GLY A 101 -29.60 57.24 18.50
C GLY A 101 -28.21 57.65 19.01
N ASP A 102 -27.88 58.95 18.99
CA ASP A 102 -26.61 59.49 19.54
C ASP A 102 -26.58 59.53 21.09
N ARG A 103 -25.38 59.39 21.69
CA ARG A 103 -24.67 60.48 22.42
C ARG A 103 -23.39 60.02 23.14
N ALA A 104 -22.50 60.98 23.39
CA ALA A 104 -21.33 60.84 24.25
C ALA A 104 -21.62 61.31 25.70
N GLY A 105 -20.82 60.85 26.66
CA GLY A 105 -20.88 61.27 28.06
C GLY A 105 -19.56 61.01 28.80
N ASP A 106 -19.11 61.97 29.60
CA ASP A 106 -17.81 62.01 30.30
C ASP A 106 -18.01 61.91 31.83
N ARG A 107 -16.90 61.68 32.57
CA ARG A 107 -16.63 61.98 33.99
C ARG A 107 -16.77 60.89 35.07
N ARG A 108 -15.58 60.43 35.48
CA ARG A 108 -14.99 60.53 36.85
C ARG A 108 -15.83 60.12 38.08
N ARG A 109 -15.31 59.13 38.82
CA ARG A 109 -14.94 59.10 40.27
C ARG A 109 -14.66 57.62 40.66
N ASP A 110 -13.83 57.24 41.64
CA ASP A 110 -12.92 58.01 42.50
C ASP A 110 -11.68 57.18 42.91
N ARG A 111 -10.69 57.84 43.53
CA ARG A 111 -9.54 57.23 44.26
C ARG A 111 -9.80 57.40 45.78
N PRO A 112 -9.20 56.63 46.72
CA PRO A 112 -7.74 56.63 46.96
C PRO A 112 -7.18 55.29 47.52
N GLY A 113 -6.02 55.33 48.20
CA GLY A 113 -5.51 54.24 49.06
C GLY A 113 -4.36 54.68 49.98
N ARG A 114 -4.19 53.99 51.12
CA ARG A 114 -3.08 53.96 52.12
C ARG A 114 -3.22 52.59 52.86
N VAL A 115 -2.21 51.81 53.31
CA VAL A 115 -0.87 52.01 53.93
C VAL A 115 -0.89 52.06 55.48
N ALA A 116 0.01 51.30 56.13
CA ALA A 116 0.25 51.14 57.60
C ALA A 116 -0.83 50.34 58.38
N ARG A 117 -0.59 49.59 59.47
CA ARG A 117 0.58 49.18 60.34
C ARG A 117 0.20 47.80 60.99
N ASP A 118 1.00 46.89 61.57
CA ASP A 118 2.34 46.80 62.24
C ASP A 118 2.19 46.37 63.75
N ARG A 119 3.26 45.81 64.36
CA ARG A 119 3.39 45.09 65.67
C ARG A 119 3.05 43.58 65.64
N SER A 120 3.88 42.61 66.08
CA SER A 120 4.84 42.42 67.24
C SER A 120 4.18 41.75 68.46
N GLU A 121 4.81 40.90 69.29
CA GLU A 121 6.21 40.42 69.50
C GLU A 121 6.29 38.85 69.42
N ASP A 122 7.42 38.11 69.46
CA ASP A 122 8.34 37.88 70.61
C ASP A 122 9.58 37.00 70.23
N ARG A 123 10.62 36.88 71.10
CA ARG A 123 11.91 36.18 70.81
C ARG A 123 12.84 35.83 72.02
N PRO A 124 13.26 34.55 72.14
CA PRO A 124 14.57 34.12 72.74
C PRO A 124 15.54 33.49 71.69
N GLY A 125 16.73 32.91 71.99
CA GLY A 125 17.43 32.74 73.28
C GLY A 125 18.94 32.33 73.29
N ARG A 126 19.59 31.93 72.17
CA ARG A 126 21.05 31.55 71.99
C ARG A 126 21.58 30.20 72.55
N GLU A 127 22.66 29.72 71.88
CA GLU A 127 23.77 28.83 72.32
C GLU A 127 23.44 27.38 72.79
N ALA A 128 24.33 26.37 72.77
CA ALA A 128 25.79 26.18 72.48
C ALA A 128 25.98 24.90 71.59
N ARG A 129 27.00 24.61 70.76
CA ARG A 129 28.49 24.74 70.71
C ARG A 129 29.27 23.52 71.27
N GLU A 130 29.71 22.59 70.40
CA GLU A 130 31.00 21.81 70.48
C GLU A 130 31.16 20.77 69.32
N ARG A 131 32.24 19.96 69.21
CA ARG A 131 33.58 20.32 68.66
C ARG A 131 34.45 19.10 68.26
N SER A 132 34.73 18.92 66.97
CA SER A 132 35.89 18.20 66.34
C SER A 132 35.67 18.16 64.82
N GLY A 133 36.64 18.07 63.89
CA GLY A 133 38.11 18.04 63.94
C GLY A 133 38.66 16.99 62.94
N GLY A 134 39.62 17.25 62.04
CA GLY A 134 40.25 18.49 61.58
C GLY A 134 41.51 18.23 60.73
N ARG A 135 41.80 19.10 59.72
CA ARG A 135 42.93 19.02 58.75
C ARG A 135 42.81 17.85 57.73
N SER A 136 43.43 17.87 56.53
CA SER A 136 44.37 18.85 55.92
C SER A 136 44.11 19.07 54.40
N SER A 137 44.62 20.17 53.86
CA SER A 137 44.96 20.35 52.43
C SER A 137 45.95 19.26 51.95
N GLY A 138 46.17 18.95 50.68
CA GLY A 138 46.18 19.67 49.39
C GLY A 138 47.33 19.05 48.54
N PRO A 139 47.80 19.61 47.40
CA PRO A 139 47.38 20.81 46.68
C PRO A 139 46.93 20.50 45.22
N SER A 140 46.89 21.51 44.34
CA SER A 140 46.70 21.35 42.88
C SER A 140 47.61 22.30 42.10
N SER A 141 48.28 21.80 41.07
CA SER A 141 48.94 22.57 40.00
C SER A 141 49.22 21.68 38.77
N GLU A 142 49.48 22.31 37.63
CA GLU A 142 49.38 21.75 36.26
C GLU A 142 50.77 21.33 35.68
N PRO A 143 50.95 21.17 34.35
CA PRO A 143 50.48 20.05 33.53
C PRO A 143 51.64 19.28 32.86
N SER A 144 51.37 18.14 32.20
CA SER A 144 52.35 17.50 31.30
C SER A 144 51.70 16.76 30.13
N THR A 145 52.45 16.64 29.03
CA THR A 145 51.97 16.21 27.69
C THR A 145 51.92 14.68 27.55
N ALA A 146 50.96 14.17 26.77
CA ALA A 146 50.65 12.75 26.66
C ALA A 146 51.54 11.98 25.65
N PRO A 147 51.83 10.69 25.91
CA PRO A 147 52.04 9.68 24.87
C PRO A 147 50.70 9.14 24.33
N PRO A 148 50.66 8.56 23.10
CA PRO A 148 49.40 8.19 22.45
C PRO A 148 48.75 6.92 23.03
N PRO A 149 47.40 6.82 23.04
CA PRO A 149 46.71 5.61 23.44
C PRO A 149 46.80 4.52 22.36
N GLY A 150 47.27 3.33 22.74
CA GLY A 150 46.95 2.11 22.02
C GLY A 150 45.45 1.79 22.10
N PRO A 151 44.91 0.95 21.20
CA PRO A 151 43.47 0.70 21.11
C PRO A 151 42.95 -0.10 22.32
N THR A 152 42.49 0.60 23.36
CA THR A 152 41.79 0.01 24.49
C THR A 152 40.43 -0.54 24.06
N ALA A 153 40.03 -1.67 24.67
CA ALA A 153 38.84 -2.40 24.26
C ALA A 153 37.56 -1.56 24.39
N GLY A 154 36.72 -1.58 23.36
CA GLY A 154 35.42 -0.91 23.37
C GLY A 154 34.51 -1.44 24.49
N PRO A 155 33.55 -0.63 24.99
CA PRO A 155 32.75 -0.96 26.15
C PRO A 155 31.96 -2.27 25.95
N ALA A 156 31.99 -3.12 26.96
CA ALA A 156 31.38 -4.45 26.93
C ALA A 156 29.89 -4.36 26.52
N ALA A 157 29.49 -5.23 25.58
CA ALA A 157 28.19 -5.15 24.94
C ALA A 157 27.03 -5.43 25.92
N GLY A 158 26.44 -4.35 26.45
CA GLY A 158 25.21 -4.43 27.24
C GLY A 158 24.11 -5.16 26.47
N ARG A 159 23.48 -6.14 27.14
CA ARG A 159 22.41 -7.00 26.59
C ARG A 159 21.34 -6.16 25.88
N ARG A 160 21.29 -6.21 24.55
CA ARG A 160 20.20 -5.58 23.78
C ARG A 160 18.98 -6.48 23.86
N GLY A 161 17.91 -5.97 24.47
CA GLY A 161 16.64 -6.67 24.62
C GLY A 161 15.85 -6.79 23.32
N GLY A 162 14.63 -7.32 23.43
CA GLY A 162 13.68 -7.44 22.32
C GLY A 162 13.19 -6.09 21.76
N PRO A 163 12.20 -6.10 20.84
CA PRO A 163 11.79 -4.91 20.10
C PRO A 163 11.39 -3.75 21.02
N ALA A 164 12.14 -2.65 20.94
CA ALA A 164 11.94 -1.48 21.78
C ALA A 164 10.57 -0.84 21.52
N TYR A 165 9.70 -0.89 22.54
CA TYR A 165 8.41 -0.22 22.52
C TYR A 165 8.61 1.29 22.62
N VAL A 166 8.59 1.99 21.48
CA VAL A 166 8.66 3.46 21.44
C VAL A 166 7.65 4.04 22.44
N THR A 167 8.19 4.75 23.43
CA THR A 167 7.50 5.23 24.62
C THR A 167 6.63 6.44 24.31
N GLN A 168 5.73 6.79 25.23
CA GLN A 168 4.94 8.01 25.12
C GLN A 168 5.79 9.28 25.32
N ALA A 169 6.98 9.17 25.93
CA ALA A 169 7.94 10.26 26.07
C ALA A 169 8.64 10.55 24.72
N GLU A 170 9.24 9.54 24.09
CA GLU A 170 9.91 9.68 22.77
C GLU A 170 8.92 10.15 21.69
N LEU A 171 7.67 9.65 21.68
CA LEU A 171 6.63 10.15 20.79
C LEU A 171 6.28 11.62 21.06
N THR A 172 6.38 12.08 22.30
CA THR A 172 6.14 13.48 22.65
C THR A 172 7.30 14.37 22.20
N GLU A 173 8.54 13.95 22.44
CA GLU A 173 9.74 14.70 22.09
C GLU A 173 9.95 14.82 20.57
N THR A 174 9.78 13.71 19.83
CA THR A 174 9.86 13.70 18.37
C THR A 174 8.83 14.63 17.71
N PHE A 175 7.60 14.68 18.25
CA PHE A 175 6.59 15.64 17.77
C PHE A 175 6.98 17.08 18.09
N ASP A 176 7.51 17.33 19.28
CA ASP A 176 7.89 18.67 19.71
C ASP A 176 9.08 19.20 18.92
N ALA A 177 10.05 18.35 18.55
CA ALA A 177 11.11 18.66 17.60
C ALA A 177 10.52 18.99 16.22
N PHE A 178 9.75 18.07 15.63
CA PHE A 178 9.16 18.24 14.30
C PHE A 178 8.27 19.48 14.17
N TYR A 179 7.40 19.75 15.15
CA TYR A 179 6.56 20.95 15.15
C TYR A 179 7.39 22.23 15.20
N ARG A 180 8.50 22.26 15.96
CA ARG A 180 9.39 23.43 16.02
C ARG A 180 10.15 23.66 14.71
N THR A 181 10.55 22.62 13.99
CA THR A 181 11.39 22.73 12.79
C THR A 181 10.61 22.92 11.47
N SER A 182 9.37 22.44 11.38
CA SER A 182 8.59 22.42 10.12
C SER A 182 7.47 23.46 10.02
N ARG A 183 6.94 23.97 11.14
CA ARG A 183 5.73 24.83 11.16
C ARG A 183 5.85 26.10 10.32
N ASP A 184 7.04 26.72 10.30
CA ASP A 184 7.29 28.02 9.68
C ASP A 184 7.43 27.89 8.16
N ARG A 185 8.14 26.85 7.69
CA ARG A 185 8.17 26.44 6.28
C ARG A 185 6.78 26.05 5.77
N LEU A 186 6.04 25.25 6.54
CA LEU A 186 4.70 24.82 6.13
C LEU A 186 3.68 25.98 6.14
N LEU A 187 3.87 26.99 7.00
CA LEU A 187 3.11 28.24 6.95
C LEU A 187 3.42 29.03 5.68
N LEU A 188 4.69 29.20 5.31
CA LEU A 188 5.10 29.88 4.08
C LEU A 188 4.48 29.22 2.83
N GLN A 189 4.60 27.89 2.71
CA GLN A 189 3.94 27.11 1.65
C GLN A 189 2.41 27.35 1.62
N THR A 190 1.74 27.28 2.77
CA THR A 190 0.28 27.40 2.87
C THR A 190 -0.22 28.84 2.65
N PHE A 191 0.59 29.84 3.02
CA PHE A 191 0.34 31.26 2.77
C PHE A 191 0.44 31.56 1.28
N ALA A 192 1.54 31.17 0.63
CA ALA A 192 1.74 31.31 -0.81
C ALA A 192 0.64 30.61 -1.65
N LEU A 193 0.12 29.47 -1.18
CA LEU A 193 -1.01 28.77 -1.82
C LEU A 193 -2.31 29.59 -1.83
N THR A 194 -2.59 30.33 -0.75
CA THR A 194 -3.93 30.88 -0.46
C THR A 194 -4.05 32.40 -0.51
N GLY A 195 -2.98 33.13 -0.16
CA GLY A 195 -2.95 34.59 -0.02
C GLY A 195 -3.49 35.14 1.30
N ASP A 196 -3.85 34.30 2.29
CA ASP A 196 -4.39 34.74 3.59
C ASP A 196 -3.61 34.10 4.75
N LEU A 197 -2.83 34.90 5.46
CA LEU A 197 -1.99 34.48 6.58
C LEU A 197 -2.80 33.97 7.78
N THR A 198 -4.02 34.47 7.99
CA THR A 198 -4.92 34.02 9.06
C THR A 198 -5.44 32.62 8.75
N VAL A 199 -5.88 32.39 7.51
CA VAL A 199 -6.34 31.08 7.04
C VAL A 199 -5.19 30.08 7.05
N ALA A 200 -4.01 30.46 6.53
CA ALA A 200 -2.83 29.61 6.52
C ALA A 200 -2.40 29.19 7.94
N ARG A 201 -2.22 30.15 8.87
CA ARG A 201 -1.87 29.83 10.27
C ARG A 201 -2.90 28.93 10.95
N SER A 202 -4.19 29.18 10.72
CA SER A 202 -5.28 28.37 11.28
C SER A 202 -5.29 26.94 10.73
N ALA A 203 -5.09 26.79 9.42
CA ALA A 203 -5.03 25.51 8.74
C ALA A 203 -3.81 24.68 9.13
N VAL A 204 -2.63 25.29 9.20
CA VAL A 204 -1.38 24.64 9.63
C VAL A 204 -1.46 24.22 11.10
N ARG A 205 -1.97 25.09 11.99
CA ARG A 205 -2.25 24.74 13.39
C ARG A 205 -3.15 23.51 13.49
N GLU A 206 -4.22 23.45 12.69
CA GLU A 206 -5.13 22.30 12.71
C GLU A 206 -4.51 21.04 12.10
N ALA A 207 -3.69 21.16 11.07
CA ALA A 207 -2.94 20.04 10.50
C ALA A 207 -2.02 19.40 11.53
N TYR A 208 -1.30 20.18 12.36
CA TYR A 208 -0.51 19.64 13.46
C TYR A 208 -1.37 19.02 14.59
N VAL A 209 -2.58 19.54 14.85
CA VAL A 209 -3.54 18.89 15.78
C VAL A 209 -3.99 17.52 15.27
N VAL A 210 -4.20 17.38 13.94
CA VAL A 210 -4.49 16.09 13.29
C VAL A 210 -3.24 15.19 13.25
N ALA A 211 -2.05 15.76 13.05
CA ALA A 211 -0.79 15.03 13.06
C ALA A 211 -0.49 14.41 14.43
N TRP A 212 -0.69 15.16 15.52
CA TRP A 212 -0.52 14.63 16.89
C TRP A 212 -1.45 13.43 17.15
N HIS A 213 -2.69 13.47 16.67
CA HIS A 213 -3.61 12.34 16.81
C HIS A 213 -3.02 11.05 16.22
N HIS A 214 -2.32 11.15 15.09
CA HIS A 214 -1.76 10.02 14.33
C HIS A 214 -0.24 9.87 14.48
N TRP A 215 0.39 10.57 15.44
CA TRP A 215 1.85 10.76 15.43
C TRP A 215 2.64 9.45 15.43
N ARG A 216 2.20 8.42 16.18
CA ARG A 216 2.84 7.09 16.20
C ARG A 216 2.94 6.39 14.83
N LYS A 217 2.15 6.82 13.83
CA LYS A 217 2.24 6.36 12.43
C LYS A 217 3.01 7.36 11.54
N ILE A 218 2.84 8.66 11.77
CA ILE A 218 3.51 9.73 11.00
C ILE A 218 5.01 9.83 11.33
N SER A 219 5.41 9.64 12.60
CA SER A 219 6.80 9.65 13.08
C SER A 219 7.66 8.47 12.63
N ARG A 220 7.11 7.64 11.71
CA ARG A 220 7.76 6.48 11.09
C ARG A 220 7.87 6.64 9.57
N LEU A 221 7.43 7.78 9.04
CA LEU A 221 7.68 8.20 7.67
C LEU A 221 9.05 8.86 7.60
N GLU A 222 9.70 8.74 6.45
CA GLU A 222 11.00 9.34 6.17
C GLU A 222 10.92 10.88 6.16
N ASP A 223 9.91 11.45 5.49
CA ASP A 223 9.45 12.82 5.74
C ASP A 223 8.05 12.83 6.40
N PRO A 224 7.96 13.20 7.70
CA PRO A 224 6.70 13.50 8.36
C PRO A 224 5.94 14.72 7.78
N GLU A 225 6.61 15.70 7.16
CA GLU A 225 5.96 16.90 6.59
C GLU A 225 5.05 16.53 5.40
N MET A 226 5.46 15.63 4.52
CA MET A 226 4.66 15.07 3.43
C MET A 226 3.29 14.52 3.87
N SER A 227 3.15 14.05 5.12
CA SER A 227 1.84 13.63 5.65
C SER A 227 0.98 14.79 6.17
N VAL A 228 1.59 15.91 6.56
CA VAL A 228 0.92 17.06 7.17
C VAL A 228 0.58 18.14 6.13
N ARG A 229 1.46 18.35 5.13
CA ARG A 229 1.34 19.35 4.06
C ARG A 229 0.04 19.21 3.24
N PRO A 230 -0.33 18.05 2.67
CA PRO A 230 -1.62 17.87 2.00
C PRO A 230 -2.83 18.20 2.89
N THR A 231 -2.72 17.98 4.21
CA THR A 231 -3.80 18.25 5.16
C THR A 231 -3.90 19.74 5.49
N ALA A 232 -2.78 20.44 5.71
CA ALA A 232 -2.76 21.89 5.84
C ALA A 232 -3.32 22.57 4.58
N TRP A 233 -2.85 22.19 3.40
CA TRP A 233 -3.29 22.74 2.11
C TRP A 233 -4.78 22.49 1.86
N ARG A 234 -5.28 21.28 2.13
CA ARG A 234 -6.71 20.92 2.00
C ARG A 234 -7.61 21.75 2.93
N ILE A 235 -7.18 21.98 4.18
CA ILE A 235 -7.93 22.80 5.14
C ILE A 235 -7.89 24.29 4.73
N ALA A 236 -6.74 24.78 4.28
CA ALA A 236 -6.55 26.18 3.87
C ALA A 236 -7.39 26.51 2.61
N LEU A 237 -7.34 25.65 1.58
CA LEU A 237 -8.15 25.81 0.36
C LEU A 237 -9.66 25.78 0.65
N ARG A 238 -10.13 24.89 1.54
CA ARG A 238 -11.55 24.85 1.98
C ARG A 238 -11.98 26.07 2.79
N ARG A 239 -11.04 26.81 3.39
CA ARG A 239 -11.29 28.02 4.19
C ARG A 239 -10.98 29.32 3.46
N ARG A 240 -10.55 29.26 2.19
CA ARG A 240 -10.26 30.42 1.35
C ARG A 240 -11.57 31.14 1.00
N SER A 241 -11.88 32.21 1.74
CA SER A 241 -13.12 32.99 1.58
C SER A 241 -13.22 33.64 0.19
N THR A 242 -14.43 33.70 -0.35
CA THR A 242 -14.75 34.33 -1.65
C THR A 242 -14.74 35.86 -1.64
N ARG A 243 -14.16 36.50 -0.61
CA ARG A 243 -14.03 37.96 -0.47
C ARG A 243 -12.54 38.38 -0.44
N PRO A 244 -11.91 38.70 -1.59
CA PRO A 244 -10.49 39.09 -1.66
C PRO A 244 -10.15 40.38 -0.90
N MET A 245 -11.14 41.24 -0.68
CA MET A 245 -10.95 42.67 -0.38
C MET A 245 -10.36 43.00 1.01
N ARG A 246 -10.47 42.11 2.01
CA ARG A 246 -10.41 42.55 3.43
C ARG A 246 -9.03 42.52 4.11
N ARG A 247 -8.02 41.80 3.58
CA ARG A 247 -6.72 41.60 4.27
C ARG A 247 -5.51 41.57 3.33
N ARG A 248 -5.19 42.74 2.74
CA ARG A 248 -3.95 42.98 1.97
C ARG A 248 -3.13 44.17 2.46
N LYS A 249 -3.52 44.80 3.58
CA LYS A 249 -2.90 46.05 4.08
C LYS A 249 -1.49 45.83 4.61
N ASP A 250 -1.26 44.69 5.25
CA ASP A 250 -0.07 44.41 6.07
C ASP A 250 1.00 43.61 5.30
N VAL A 251 0.98 43.69 3.96
CA VAL A 251 1.89 42.99 3.04
C VAL A 251 2.58 44.03 2.17
N ASP A 252 3.89 43.91 1.98
CA ASP A 252 4.67 44.82 1.15
C ASP A 252 4.28 44.73 -0.35
N PRO A 253 4.61 45.74 -1.17
CA PRO A 253 4.23 45.75 -2.59
C PRO A 253 4.81 44.59 -3.42
N GLN A 254 5.99 44.08 -3.09
CA GLN A 254 6.67 43.02 -3.84
C GLN A 254 6.05 41.65 -3.53
N SER A 255 5.89 41.32 -2.25
CA SER A 255 5.16 40.13 -1.79
C SER A 255 3.71 40.13 -2.29
N ARG A 256 3.07 41.31 -2.37
CA ARG A 256 1.73 41.44 -2.97
C ARG A 256 1.73 41.03 -4.45
N ARG A 257 2.69 41.50 -5.25
CA ARG A 257 2.86 41.08 -6.67
C ARG A 257 3.06 39.56 -6.78
N THR A 258 3.95 38.96 -5.99
CA THR A 258 4.16 37.49 -5.98
C THR A 258 2.87 36.73 -5.66
N LEU A 259 2.11 37.17 -4.64
CA LEU A 259 0.84 36.54 -4.25
C LEU A 259 -0.28 36.74 -5.29
N ASP A 260 -0.26 37.82 -6.06
CA ASP A 260 -1.19 38.04 -7.17
C ASP A 260 -0.85 37.18 -8.39
N ALA A 261 0.42 37.04 -8.75
CA ALA A 261 0.86 36.12 -9.81
C ALA A 261 0.53 34.65 -9.47
N LEU A 262 0.92 34.18 -8.28
CA LEU A 262 0.46 32.89 -7.74
C LEU A 262 -1.07 32.80 -7.71
N GLY A 263 -1.72 33.92 -7.37
CA GLY A 263 -3.17 34.07 -7.30
C GLY A 263 -3.89 33.82 -8.62
N ALA A 264 -3.28 34.19 -9.74
CA ALA A 264 -3.78 34.02 -11.11
C ALA A 264 -3.54 32.62 -11.69
N LEU A 265 -2.54 31.87 -11.20
CA LEU A 265 -2.27 30.51 -11.68
C LEU A 265 -3.40 29.51 -11.35
N PRO A 266 -3.74 28.59 -12.28
CA PRO A 266 -4.55 27.40 -12.00
C PRO A 266 -4.01 26.61 -10.81
N LEU A 267 -4.90 25.95 -10.06
CA LEU A 267 -4.54 25.26 -8.82
C LEU A 267 -3.47 24.15 -9.00
N PRO A 268 -3.46 23.33 -10.07
CA PRO A 268 -2.38 22.35 -10.30
C PRO A 268 -1.02 23.03 -10.48
N GLN A 269 -0.92 24.01 -11.38
CA GLN A 269 0.29 24.77 -11.69
C GLN A 269 0.86 25.46 -10.43
N ARG A 270 -0.02 26.09 -9.64
CA ARG A 270 0.33 26.71 -8.36
C ARG A 270 0.85 25.70 -7.34
N LYS A 271 0.18 24.55 -7.19
CA LYS A 271 0.67 23.48 -6.31
C LYS A 271 2.03 22.98 -6.75
N ALA A 272 2.22 22.68 -8.03
CA ALA A 272 3.46 22.14 -8.59
C ALA A 272 4.65 23.06 -8.25
N LEU A 273 4.53 24.36 -8.54
CA LEU A 273 5.54 25.36 -8.16
C LEU A 273 5.83 25.38 -6.66
N LEU A 274 4.80 25.41 -5.81
CA LEU A 274 5.00 25.51 -4.36
C LEU A 274 5.62 24.22 -3.79
N LEU A 275 5.36 23.06 -4.40
CA LEU A 275 5.99 21.79 -4.06
C LEU A 275 7.47 21.77 -4.44
N THR A 276 7.84 22.09 -5.68
CA THR A 276 9.25 22.03 -6.08
C THR A 276 10.08 23.17 -5.49
N GLN A 277 9.54 24.40 -5.41
CA GLN A 277 10.32 25.59 -5.06
C GLN A 277 10.30 25.96 -3.56
N LEU A 278 9.29 25.52 -2.79
CA LEU A 278 9.18 25.81 -1.33
C LEU A 278 9.04 24.57 -0.45
N ALA A 279 8.81 23.38 -1.02
CA ALA A 279 8.86 22.11 -0.31
C ALA A 279 10.02 21.20 -0.73
N ALA A 280 10.71 21.52 -1.84
CA ALA A 280 11.88 20.81 -2.35
C ALA A 280 11.69 19.30 -2.57
N VAL A 281 10.45 18.86 -2.86
CA VAL A 281 10.15 17.45 -3.17
C VAL A 281 10.57 17.07 -4.60
N THR A 282 10.77 15.78 -4.82
CA THR A 282 11.06 15.22 -6.16
C THR A 282 9.87 15.39 -7.12
N MET A 283 10.13 15.29 -8.43
CA MET A 283 9.05 15.41 -9.43
C MET A 283 7.99 14.30 -9.28
N ALA A 284 8.40 13.10 -8.87
CA ALA A 284 7.50 11.97 -8.62
C ALA A 284 6.58 12.19 -7.40
N GLU A 285 7.10 12.77 -6.32
CA GLU A 285 6.30 13.16 -5.15
C GLU A 285 5.39 14.35 -5.46
N MET A 286 5.88 15.32 -6.25
CA MET A 286 5.08 16.44 -6.73
C MET A 286 3.89 15.96 -7.56
N ALA A 287 4.11 15.04 -8.51
CA ALA A 287 3.05 14.40 -9.31
C ALA A 287 1.99 13.71 -8.42
N GLN A 288 2.42 13.01 -7.37
CA GLN A 288 1.53 12.38 -6.38
C GLN A 288 0.73 13.41 -5.56
N GLU A 289 1.34 14.50 -5.07
CA GLU A 289 0.64 15.55 -4.30
C GLU A 289 -0.31 16.45 -5.14
N VAL A 290 -0.04 16.60 -6.44
CA VAL A 290 -0.99 17.25 -7.38
C VAL A 290 -2.06 16.29 -7.91
N ALA A 291 -1.82 14.98 -7.84
CA ALA A 291 -2.64 13.90 -8.39
C ALA A 291 -2.76 13.93 -9.94
N LEU A 292 -1.60 13.97 -10.61
CA LEU A 292 -1.47 13.88 -12.08
C LEU A 292 -0.39 12.83 -12.45
N PRO A 293 -0.42 12.24 -13.66
CA PRO A 293 0.72 11.51 -14.23
C PRO A 293 1.97 12.41 -14.27
N LEU A 294 3.17 11.81 -14.20
CA LEU A 294 4.44 12.54 -14.07
C LEU A 294 4.60 13.61 -15.15
N ASP A 295 4.56 13.24 -16.42
CA ASP A 295 4.74 14.15 -17.55
C ASP A 295 3.67 15.26 -17.58
N ALA A 296 2.46 14.99 -17.08
CA ALA A 296 1.40 15.98 -16.98
C ALA A 296 1.64 16.95 -15.83
N ALA A 297 2.16 16.47 -14.69
CA ALA A 297 2.58 17.29 -13.57
C ALA A 297 3.78 18.18 -13.95
N GLU A 298 4.75 17.64 -14.70
CA GLU A 298 5.89 18.39 -15.23
C GLU A 298 5.47 19.45 -16.26
N ARG A 299 4.55 19.13 -17.19
CA ARG A 299 3.95 20.15 -18.08
C ARG A 299 3.27 21.26 -17.29
N GLU A 300 2.48 20.93 -16.26
CA GLU A 300 1.83 21.94 -15.41
C GLU A 300 2.81 22.75 -14.55
N LEU A 301 3.95 22.17 -14.16
CA LEU A 301 5.06 22.89 -13.53
C LEU A 301 5.69 23.90 -14.51
N GLN A 302 6.02 23.48 -15.73
CA GLN A 302 6.62 24.34 -16.75
C GLN A 302 5.66 25.47 -17.18
N HIS A 303 4.37 25.14 -17.40
CA HIS A 303 3.33 26.14 -17.67
C HIS A 303 3.17 27.14 -16.52
N GLY A 304 3.19 26.66 -15.27
CA GLY A 304 3.13 27.52 -14.09
C GLY A 304 4.35 28.45 -14.00
N ALA A 305 5.55 27.90 -14.18
CA ALA A 305 6.81 28.63 -14.13
C ALA A 305 6.88 29.72 -15.20
N ALA A 306 6.58 29.39 -16.45
CA ALA A 306 6.54 30.36 -17.56
C ALA A 306 5.51 31.48 -17.30
N ARG A 307 4.28 31.13 -16.88
CA ARG A 307 3.24 32.12 -16.56
C ARG A 307 3.62 33.04 -15.40
N MET A 308 4.26 32.49 -14.35
CA MET A 308 4.72 33.29 -13.21
C MET A 308 5.90 34.20 -13.56
N ALA A 309 6.83 33.72 -14.40
CA ALA A 309 7.93 34.54 -14.94
C ALA A 309 7.38 35.74 -15.74
N THR A 310 6.46 35.50 -16.68
CA THR A 310 5.81 36.57 -17.47
C THR A 310 5.03 37.55 -16.59
N GLN A 311 4.26 37.07 -15.61
CA GLN A 311 3.43 37.95 -14.75
C GLN A 311 4.22 38.79 -13.75
N LEU A 312 5.49 38.44 -13.49
CA LEU A 312 6.37 39.18 -12.58
C LEU A 312 7.49 39.94 -13.33
N GLU A 313 7.59 39.79 -14.65
CA GLU A 313 8.63 40.37 -15.50
C GLU A 313 10.05 39.94 -15.07
N ILE A 314 10.20 38.68 -14.63
CA ILE A 314 11.47 38.08 -14.16
C ILE A 314 11.84 36.83 -14.97
N PRO A 315 13.14 36.48 -15.08
CA PRO A 315 13.54 35.17 -15.61
C PRO A 315 13.08 34.04 -14.68
N THR A 316 12.81 32.86 -15.24
CA THR A 316 12.34 31.67 -14.50
C THR A 316 13.25 31.28 -13.33
N SER A 317 14.56 31.52 -13.45
CA SER A 317 15.56 31.30 -12.40
C SER A 317 15.40 32.19 -11.15
N ALA A 318 14.67 33.31 -11.24
CA ALA A 318 14.40 34.21 -10.12
C ALA A 318 13.12 33.85 -9.33
N ILE A 319 12.31 32.90 -9.81
CA ILE A 319 11.08 32.46 -9.12
C ILE A 319 11.34 31.97 -7.68
N PRO A 320 12.40 31.18 -7.37
CA PRO A 320 12.68 30.76 -5.99
C PRO A 320 12.94 31.95 -5.06
N LEU A 321 13.64 32.98 -5.55
CA LEU A 321 13.91 34.20 -4.79
C LEU A 321 12.60 34.99 -4.55
N ALA A 322 11.79 35.18 -5.59
CA ALA A 322 10.47 35.83 -5.51
C ALA A 322 9.47 35.10 -4.59
N LEU A 323 9.58 33.77 -4.46
CA LEU A 323 8.81 32.97 -3.51
C LEU A 323 9.37 33.06 -2.08
N SER A 324 10.70 33.14 -1.94
CA SER A 324 11.36 33.26 -0.63
C SER A 324 11.13 34.61 0.05
N SER A 325 10.88 35.70 -0.69
CA SER A 325 10.59 37.02 -0.07
C SER A 325 9.32 36.99 0.79
N LEU A 326 8.32 36.19 0.42
CA LEU A 326 7.11 35.93 1.21
C LEU A 326 7.40 35.38 2.62
N ALA A 327 8.59 34.83 2.87
CA ALA A 327 9.01 34.41 4.19
C ALA A 327 8.97 35.57 5.20
N ALA A 328 9.33 36.79 4.79
CA ALA A 328 9.33 37.97 5.66
C ALA A 328 7.94 38.19 6.30
N THR A 329 6.87 38.11 5.52
CA THR A 329 5.47 38.23 5.97
C THR A 329 5.04 37.12 6.95
N THR A 330 5.83 36.05 7.09
CA THR A 330 5.53 34.90 7.96
C THR A 330 6.41 34.79 9.21
N ARG A 331 7.53 35.53 9.31
CA ARG A 331 8.52 35.39 10.39
C ARG A 331 7.95 35.68 11.78
N ASP A 332 7.21 36.78 11.92
CA ASP A 332 6.74 37.29 13.22
C ASP A 332 5.46 36.59 13.72
N VAL A 333 5.07 35.48 13.09
CA VAL A 333 3.82 34.78 13.39
C VAL A 333 3.94 33.98 14.69
N THR A 334 3.38 34.53 15.77
CA THR A 334 3.34 33.82 17.06
C THR A 334 2.56 32.50 16.95
N TRP A 335 3.25 31.40 17.25
CA TRP A 335 2.68 30.05 17.32
C TRP A 335 2.20 29.67 18.72
N PRO A 336 1.14 28.86 18.86
CA PRO A 336 0.81 28.21 20.12
C PRO A 336 1.97 27.33 20.61
N ARG A 337 2.19 27.32 21.94
CA ARG A 337 3.07 26.34 22.58
C ARG A 337 2.63 24.93 22.19
N VAL A 338 3.57 24.04 21.87
CA VAL A 338 3.26 22.70 21.34
C VAL A 338 2.42 21.84 22.30
N THR A 339 2.51 22.07 23.62
CA THR A 339 1.63 21.44 24.62
C THR A 339 0.14 21.80 24.46
N ILE A 340 -0.20 22.89 23.76
CA ILE A 340 -1.57 23.26 23.38
C ILE A 340 -2.01 22.43 22.16
N ILE A 341 -1.13 22.25 21.17
CA ILE A 341 -1.37 21.41 19.99
C ILE A 341 -1.62 19.95 20.43
N ARG A 342 -0.77 19.42 21.32
CA ARG A 342 -0.92 18.06 21.87
C ARG A 342 -2.24 17.90 22.65
N ARG A 343 -2.58 18.85 23.53
CA ARG A 343 -3.85 18.84 24.27
C ARG A 343 -5.08 18.92 23.36
N ALA A 344 -5.06 19.78 22.34
CA ALA A 344 -6.14 19.87 21.35
C ALA A 344 -6.29 18.57 20.53
N GLY A 345 -5.17 17.92 20.14
CA GLY A 345 -5.22 16.63 19.44
C GLY A 345 -5.72 15.47 20.31
N ILE A 346 -5.46 15.50 21.62
CA ILE A 346 -6.04 14.55 22.59
C ILE A 346 -7.55 14.82 22.79
N ALA A 347 -7.95 16.08 22.95
CA ALA A 347 -9.36 16.45 23.05
C ALA A 347 -10.15 16.04 21.79
N ARG A 348 -9.56 16.17 20.60
CA ARG A 348 -10.18 15.73 19.34
C ARG A 348 -10.50 14.23 19.31
N ARG A 349 -9.76 13.38 20.04
CA ARG A 349 -10.08 11.95 20.19
C ARG A 349 -11.39 11.72 20.97
N ARG A 350 -11.73 12.60 21.92
CA ARG A 350 -12.95 12.52 22.75
C ARG A 350 -14.16 13.23 22.11
N VAL A 351 -13.92 14.25 21.29
CA VAL A 351 -14.98 15.00 20.61
C VAL A 351 -15.58 14.22 19.44
N HIS A 352 -14.79 13.44 18.70
CA HIS A 352 -15.33 12.59 17.61
C HIS A 352 -16.22 11.44 18.10
N THR A 353 -16.08 10.99 19.35
CA THR A 353 -17.04 10.07 20.00
C THR A 353 -18.29 10.77 20.56
N ALA A 354 -18.25 12.09 20.80
CA ALA A 354 -19.35 12.84 21.42
C ALA A 354 -20.28 13.53 20.39
N VAL A 355 -19.74 14.04 19.28
CA VAL A 355 -20.50 14.81 18.28
C VAL A 355 -21.50 13.96 17.50
N GLY A 356 -21.23 12.65 17.32
CA GLY A 356 -22.20 11.72 16.73
C GLY A 356 -23.47 11.58 17.56
N ALA A 357 -23.34 11.55 18.89
CA ALA A 357 -24.48 11.42 19.80
C ALA A 357 -25.33 12.70 19.86
N THR A 358 -24.71 13.88 19.90
CA THR A 358 -25.45 15.15 20.00
C THR A 358 -26.09 15.58 18.68
N ALA A 359 -25.48 15.29 17.53
CA ALA A 359 -26.10 15.58 16.23
C ALA A 359 -27.39 14.76 16.01
N ALA A 360 -27.42 13.50 16.47
CA ALA A 360 -28.61 12.65 16.38
C ALA A 360 -29.78 13.19 17.23
N VAL A 361 -29.49 13.66 18.46
CA VAL A 361 -30.52 14.24 19.35
C VAL A 361 -31.11 15.53 18.77
N VAL A 362 -30.28 16.43 18.24
CA VAL A 362 -30.79 17.68 17.63
C VAL A 362 -31.59 17.41 16.34
N ALA A 363 -31.19 16.41 15.55
CA ALA A 363 -31.98 15.99 14.38
C ALA A 363 -33.33 15.36 14.77
N LEU A 364 -33.40 14.60 15.86
CA LEU A 364 -34.66 14.06 16.39
C LEU A 364 -35.59 15.16 16.92
N VAL A 365 -35.05 16.13 17.67
CA VAL A 365 -35.84 17.26 18.21
C VAL A 365 -36.31 18.18 17.08
N ALA A 366 -35.49 18.45 16.06
CA ALA A 366 -35.90 19.25 14.90
C ALA A 366 -36.89 18.50 13.98
N GLY A 367 -36.75 17.18 13.84
CA GLY A 367 -37.66 16.35 13.04
C GLY A 367 -39.04 16.16 13.69
N GLY A 368 -39.10 16.07 15.02
CA GLY A 368 -40.36 15.96 15.76
C GLY A 368 -41.20 17.25 15.77
N ALA A 369 -40.60 18.40 15.47
CA ALA A 369 -41.25 19.71 15.55
C ALA A 369 -42.17 20.06 14.36
N VAL A 370 -42.41 19.14 13.42
CA VAL A 370 -43.19 19.39 12.19
C VAL A 370 -44.47 18.54 12.11
N ALA A 371 -44.90 17.93 13.23
CA ALA A 371 -46.04 17.02 13.26
C ALA A 371 -46.86 17.05 14.57
N VAL A 372 -47.07 18.23 15.17
CA VAL A 372 -48.03 18.43 16.28
C VAL A 372 -48.72 19.79 16.21
N ASP A 373 -49.84 19.82 15.50
CA ASP A 373 -51.04 20.62 15.77
C ASP A 373 -52.22 19.82 15.17
N SER A 374 -53.45 19.78 15.70
CA SER A 374 -54.04 20.64 16.72
C SER A 374 -55.07 19.93 17.62
N THR A 375 -54.72 19.74 18.90
CA THR A 375 -55.68 19.62 20.02
C THR A 375 -55.01 20.15 21.29
N GLY A 376 -55.44 21.31 21.79
CA GLY A 376 -54.80 21.96 22.93
C GLY A 376 -55.15 21.32 24.28
N ALA A 377 -54.23 20.54 24.84
CA ALA A 377 -54.28 20.11 26.24
C ALA A 377 -52.88 20.22 26.87
N ARG A 378 -52.77 20.91 28.01
CA ARG A 378 -51.51 21.00 28.78
C ARG A 378 -51.47 19.84 29.79
N PRO A 379 -50.48 18.95 29.78
CA PRO A 379 -50.36 17.92 30.80
C PRO A 379 -49.89 18.54 32.12
N ALA A 380 -50.75 18.49 33.14
CA ALA A 380 -50.31 18.58 34.53
C ALA A 380 -49.61 17.25 34.92
N LEU A 381 -48.63 17.31 35.81
CA LEU A 381 -47.79 16.16 36.19
C LEU A 381 -48.25 15.54 37.51
N ASP A 382 -49.32 14.76 37.45
CA ASP A 382 -49.69 13.81 38.51
C ASP A 382 -49.48 12.37 38.03
N ARG A 383 -49.03 11.50 38.93
CA ARG A 383 -48.65 10.10 38.64
C ARG A 383 -49.64 9.12 39.23
N GLU A 384 -50.40 8.45 38.37
CA GLU A 384 -51.10 7.20 38.67
C GLU A 384 -50.48 6.07 37.81
N ALA A 385 -50.46 4.82 38.30
CA ALA A 385 -49.68 3.74 37.67
C ALA A 385 -50.46 2.41 37.53
N LEU A 386 -51.10 2.20 36.38
CA LEU A 386 -51.79 0.97 35.96
C LEU A 386 -51.68 0.80 34.42
N PRO A 387 -52.06 -0.36 33.83
CA PRO A 387 -51.49 -1.68 34.08
C PRO A 387 -50.86 -2.27 32.79
N SER A 388 -50.00 -3.29 32.90
CA SER A 388 -49.39 -3.92 31.72
C SER A 388 -50.35 -4.86 30.99
N THR A 389 -50.71 -4.53 29.74
CA THR A 389 -51.41 -5.45 28.81
C THR A 389 -50.52 -5.71 27.59
N SER A 390 -50.08 -6.95 27.40
CA SER A 390 -49.14 -7.33 26.33
C SER A 390 -49.85 -7.79 25.06
N ALA A 391 -50.02 -6.87 24.11
CA ALA A 391 -50.29 -7.18 22.71
C ALA A 391 -48.98 -7.09 21.89
N PRO A 392 -48.62 -8.11 21.08
CA PRO A 392 -47.45 -8.01 20.21
C PRO A 392 -47.72 -7.04 19.04
N PRO A 393 -46.75 -6.19 18.65
CA PRO A 393 -46.90 -5.34 17.48
C PRO A 393 -46.96 -6.18 16.18
N PRO A 394 -47.64 -5.70 15.12
CA PRO A 394 -47.69 -6.39 13.85
C PRO A 394 -46.28 -6.58 13.27
N ALA A 395 -46.06 -7.71 12.60
CA ALA A 395 -44.74 -8.09 12.13
C ALA A 395 -44.20 -7.12 11.06
N SER A 396 -43.21 -6.31 11.44
CA SER A 396 -42.34 -5.59 10.50
C SER A 396 -41.79 -6.57 9.45
N PRO A 397 -41.66 -6.15 8.17
CA PRO A 397 -41.16 -7.02 7.12
C PRO A 397 -39.81 -7.61 7.50
N ALA A 398 -39.69 -8.94 7.39
CA ALA A 398 -38.63 -9.71 8.01
C ALA A 398 -37.23 -9.29 7.53
N VAL A 399 -36.57 -8.43 8.32
CA VAL A 399 -35.14 -8.17 8.19
C VAL A 399 -34.43 -9.51 8.32
N SER A 400 -33.61 -9.88 7.33
CA SER A 400 -32.93 -11.19 7.27
C SER A 400 -31.95 -11.33 8.43
N ALA A 401 -32.47 -11.83 9.56
CA ALA A 401 -31.76 -11.98 10.80
C ALA A 401 -30.78 -13.15 10.68
N LEU A 402 -29.50 -12.82 10.57
CA LEU A 402 -28.40 -13.71 10.90
C LEU A 402 -28.11 -13.52 12.39
N PRO A 403 -28.63 -14.36 13.30
CA PRO A 403 -28.31 -14.25 14.72
C PRO A 403 -26.91 -14.76 15.00
N ALA A 404 -26.28 -14.25 16.06
CA ALA A 404 -24.97 -14.75 16.54
C ALA A 404 -24.98 -16.25 16.88
N THR A 405 -26.16 -16.83 17.14
CA THR A 405 -26.36 -18.28 17.39
C THR A 405 -26.23 -19.15 16.13
N ALA A 406 -26.33 -18.58 14.91
CA ALA A 406 -26.14 -19.30 13.66
C ALA A 406 -24.66 -19.62 13.34
N LEU A 407 -23.72 -18.99 14.06
CA LEU A 407 -22.31 -19.35 14.03
C LEU A 407 -22.08 -20.77 14.58
N LEU A 408 -20.93 -21.35 14.26
CA LEU A 408 -20.45 -22.61 14.81
C LEU A 408 -20.32 -22.50 16.34
N GLY A 409 -20.61 -23.59 17.05
CA GLY A 409 -20.20 -23.79 18.45
C GLY A 409 -18.93 -24.63 18.54
N VAL A 410 -18.22 -24.54 19.67
CA VAL A 410 -16.95 -25.26 19.91
C VAL A 410 -17.01 -26.75 19.57
N ASP A 411 -18.12 -27.45 19.83
CA ASP A 411 -18.23 -28.90 19.54
C ASP A 411 -18.13 -29.22 18.04
N ALA A 412 -18.60 -28.33 17.17
CA ALA A 412 -18.46 -28.50 15.73
C ALA A 412 -16.98 -28.35 15.32
N VAL A 413 -16.23 -27.48 15.99
CA VAL A 413 -14.79 -27.34 15.81
C VAL A 413 -14.03 -28.53 16.36
N GLN A 414 -14.41 -29.02 17.55
CA GLN A 414 -13.82 -30.19 18.19
C GLN A 414 -14.04 -31.48 17.37
N ARG A 415 -15.22 -31.66 16.76
CA ARG A 415 -15.51 -32.80 15.85
C ARG A 415 -14.78 -32.71 14.51
N ALA A 416 -14.62 -31.51 13.94
CA ALA A 416 -13.95 -31.33 12.65
C ALA A 416 -12.41 -31.33 12.74
N LEU A 417 -11.85 -30.84 13.85
CA LEU A 417 -10.42 -30.69 14.12
C LEU A 417 -10.01 -31.36 15.45
N PRO A 418 -10.21 -32.69 15.62
CA PRO A 418 -10.09 -33.36 16.93
C PRO A 418 -8.66 -33.46 17.50
N ARG A 419 -7.62 -33.17 16.70
CA ARG A 419 -6.20 -33.24 17.12
C ARG A 419 -5.76 -32.11 18.06
N ALA A 420 -6.67 -31.30 18.58
CA ALA A 420 -6.41 -30.29 19.60
C ALA A 420 -7.66 -30.06 20.45
N LYS A 421 -7.48 -29.57 21.69
CA LYS A 421 -8.60 -29.10 22.54
C LYS A 421 -8.90 -27.65 22.18
N TRP A 422 -10.15 -27.35 21.82
CA TRP A 422 -10.60 -26.02 21.40
C TRP A 422 -11.33 -25.29 22.52
N ALA A 423 -11.08 -23.98 22.62
CA ALA A 423 -11.85 -23.04 23.43
C ALA A 423 -12.55 -22.02 22.52
N GLU A 424 -13.81 -21.70 22.83
CA GLU A 424 -14.55 -20.63 22.16
C GLU A 424 -14.09 -19.26 22.69
N GLY A 425 -13.89 -18.31 21.78
CA GLY A 425 -13.59 -16.92 22.08
C GLY A 425 -14.79 -16.01 21.82
N ALA A 426 -14.57 -14.70 21.98
CA ALA A 426 -15.61 -13.70 21.75
C ALA A 426 -16.29 -13.85 20.37
N THR A 427 -17.61 -13.65 20.37
CA THR A 427 -18.40 -13.38 19.18
C THR A 427 -18.54 -11.88 19.02
N VAL A 428 -18.29 -11.34 17.83
CA VAL A 428 -18.36 -9.90 17.52
C VAL A 428 -19.09 -9.69 16.20
N ASP A 429 -19.74 -8.55 16.03
CA ASP A 429 -20.34 -8.13 14.75
C ASP A 429 -19.28 -7.67 13.71
N ASN A 430 -18.04 -7.46 14.17
CA ASN A 430 -16.92 -6.84 13.45
C ASN A 430 -17.13 -5.33 13.15
N SER A 431 -17.87 -4.58 13.98
CA SER A 431 -18.02 -3.12 13.86
C SER A 431 -16.86 -2.32 14.46
N GLU A 432 -16.23 -2.82 15.52
CA GLU A 432 -15.12 -2.15 16.22
C GLU A 432 -13.74 -2.31 15.53
N GLY A 433 -12.73 -1.57 16.02
CA GLY A 433 -11.34 -1.69 15.56
C GLY A 433 -11.15 -1.40 14.05
N ASN A 434 -10.16 -2.06 13.44
CA ASN A 434 -9.89 -1.95 11.99
C ASN A 434 -10.74 -2.90 11.13
N GLY A 435 -11.53 -3.79 11.75
CA GLY A 435 -12.39 -4.74 11.05
C GLY A 435 -11.69 -5.93 10.39
N ARG A 436 -10.43 -6.22 10.74
CA ARG A 436 -9.59 -7.25 10.07
C ARG A 436 -9.49 -8.51 10.92
N LEU A 437 -10.11 -9.60 10.46
CA LEU A 437 -10.20 -10.88 11.17
C LEU A 437 -9.60 -12.06 10.39
N LEU A 438 -9.27 -11.84 9.12
CA LEU A 438 -8.90 -12.87 8.14
C LEU A 438 -7.65 -12.41 7.36
N PRO A 439 -6.71 -13.31 6.98
CA PRO A 439 -5.34 -12.94 6.57
C PRO A 439 -5.24 -12.12 5.27
N CYS A 440 -6.27 -12.15 4.43
CA CYS A 440 -6.32 -11.45 3.13
C CYS A 440 -7.52 -10.50 2.99
N GLN A 441 -8.20 -10.16 4.09
CA GLN A 441 -9.35 -9.28 4.09
C GLN A 441 -8.92 -7.81 3.92
N PRO A 442 -9.26 -7.12 2.80
CA PRO A 442 -8.82 -5.74 2.55
C PRO A 442 -9.75 -4.70 3.18
N VAL A 443 -11.01 -5.03 3.46
CA VAL A 443 -12.03 -4.14 4.07
C VAL A 443 -12.92 -4.90 5.06
N ARG A 444 -13.61 -4.18 5.96
CA ARG A 444 -14.39 -4.73 7.09
C ARG A 444 -15.44 -5.77 6.68
N TYR A 445 -16.19 -5.53 5.60
CA TYR A 445 -17.27 -6.40 5.12
C TYR A 445 -17.13 -6.66 3.61
N ALA A 446 -17.41 -7.87 3.15
CA ALA A 446 -17.53 -8.16 1.73
C ALA A 446 -18.83 -7.59 1.17
N ASP A 447 -19.91 -7.43 1.95
CA ASP A 447 -21.01 -6.53 1.63
C ASP A 447 -21.02 -5.27 2.52
N PRO A 448 -20.52 -4.11 2.03
CA PRO A 448 -20.59 -2.85 2.77
C PRO A 448 -22.02 -2.28 2.89
N ARG A 449 -23.05 -2.96 2.38
CA ARG A 449 -24.47 -2.72 2.66
C ARG A 449 -25.21 -4.05 2.93
N GLY A 450 -24.58 -4.97 3.66
CA GLY A 450 -25.23 -6.14 4.23
C GLY A 450 -26.22 -5.77 5.35
N THR A 451 -27.08 -6.71 5.74
CA THR A 451 -28.07 -6.52 6.83
C THR A 451 -27.50 -6.86 8.21
N ALA A 452 -26.57 -7.81 8.27
CA ALA A 452 -25.90 -8.26 9.49
C ALA A 452 -24.56 -8.92 9.15
N ALA A 453 -23.64 -8.91 10.10
CA ALA A 453 -22.40 -9.67 10.04
C ALA A 453 -22.03 -10.17 11.44
N TRP A 454 -21.40 -11.34 11.54
CA TRP A 454 -20.88 -11.89 12.78
C TRP A 454 -19.60 -12.68 12.55
N ALA A 455 -18.67 -12.58 13.49
CA ALA A 455 -17.47 -13.39 13.57
C ALA A 455 -17.35 -14.08 14.92
N ARG A 456 -16.74 -15.28 14.92
CA ARG A 456 -16.40 -16.03 16.13
C ARG A 456 -15.00 -16.62 15.97
N THR A 457 -14.20 -16.51 17.02
CA THR A 457 -12.86 -17.08 17.07
C THR A 457 -12.82 -18.27 18.01
N PHE A 458 -12.02 -19.29 17.67
CA PHE A 458 -11.74 -20.45 18.50
C PHE A 458 -10.22 -20.64 18.54
N ARG A 459 -9.67 -20.99 19.71
CA ARG A 459 -8.22 -21.16 19.88
C ARG A 459 -7.90 -22.52 20.48
N ALA A 460 -6.75 -23.08 20.13
CA ALA A 460 -6.25 -24.34 20.67
C ALA A 460 -4.73 -24.30 20.89
N GLY A 461 -4.31 -24.84 22.04
CA GLY A 461 -2.99 -24.61 22.66
C GLY A 461 -3.10 -23.65 23.84
N ALA A 462 -2.33 -23.86 24.90
CA ALA A 462 -2.30 -22.92 26.03
C ALA A 462 -1.45 -21.70 25.69
N ALA A 463 -1.68 -20.58 26.40
CA ALA A 463 -1.02 -19.30 26.13
C ALA A 463 0.52 -19.37 26.08
N ASN A 464 1.12 -20.33 26.80
CA ASN A 464 2.57 -20.50 26.95
C ASN A 464 3.10 -21.82 26.35
N SER A 465 2.31 -22.60 25.59
CA SER A 465 2.69 -23.97 25.17
C SER A 465 2.60 -24.21 23.65
N GLY A 466 3.45 -23.52 22.89
CA GLY A 466 3.66 -23.77 21.46
C GLY A 466 2.75 -22.98 20.51
N PRO A 467 2.93 -23.15 19.18
CA PRO A 467 2.23 -22.37 18.15
C PRO A 467 0.71 -22.58 18.21
N THR A 468 -0.02 -21.50 18.45
CA THR A 468 -1.47 -21.51 18.65
C THR A 468 -2.21 -21.81 17.34
N ARG A 469 -3.15 -22.75 17.40
CA ARG A 469 -4.07 -23.01 16.28
C ARG A 469 -5.31 -22.16 16.49
N THR A 470 -5.78 -21.50 15.41
CA THR A 470 -6.94 -20.61 15.47
C THR A 470 -7.93 -20.97 14.37
N VAL A 471 -9.22 -21.02 14.68
CA VAL A 471 -10.30 -20.99 13.70
C VAL A 471 -11.03 -19.67 13.83
N THR A 472 -11.21 -18.95 12.73
CA THR A 472 -12.09 -17.78 12.64
C THR A 472 -13.24 -18.14 11.70
N GLN A 473 -14.48 -18.12 12.18
CA GLN A 473 -15.64 -18.00 11.30
C GLN A 473 -16.00 -16.53 11.15
N PHE A 474 -16.37 -16.13 9.93
CA PHE A 474 -17.00 -14.85 9.63
C PHE A 474 -18.21 -15.10 8.72
N ALA A 475 -19.36 -14.52 9.01
CA ALA A 475 -20.59 -14.67 8.25
C ALA A 475 -21.23 -13.30 7.99
N GLU A 476 -21.75 -13.11 6.79
CA GLU A 476 -22.35 -11.87 6.31
C GLU A 476 -23.71 -12.17 5.64
N ALA A 477 -24.73 -11.39 5.98
CA ALA A 477 -26.06 -11.43 5.38
C ALA A 477 -26.22 -10.28 4.38
N SER A 478 -26.68 -10.59 3.16
CA SER A 478 -26.89 -9.61 2.09
C SER A 478 -28.38 -9.38 1.81
N LEU A 479 -28.77 -8.14 1.48
CA LEU A 479 -30.16 -7.71 1.21
C LEU A 479 -30.91 -8.51 0.12
N ASN A 480 -30.21 -9.26 -0.74
CA ASN A 480 -30.78 -10.15 -1.75
C ASN A 480 -29.71 -11.10 -2.33
N GLU A 481 -30.14 -12.14 -3.04
CA GLU A 481 -29.24 -13.13 -3.64
C GLU A 481 -28.25 -12.54 -4.64
N ARG A 482 -28.62 -11.51 -5.39
CA ARG A 482 -27.70 -10.82 -6.34
C ARG A 482 -26.54 -10.19 -5.56
N ARG A 483 -26.82 -9.61 -4.39
CA ARG A 483 -25.81 -9.10 -3.46
C ARG A 483 -25.00 -10.24 -2.84
N ALA A 484 -25.62 -11.27 -2.28
CA ALA A 484 -24.93 -12.44 -1.69
C ALA A 484 -23.99 -13.14 -2.71
N SER A 485 -24.43 -13.27 -3.96
CA SER A 485 -23.62 -13.74 -5.10
C SER A 485 -22.40 -12.86 -5.34
N GLY A 486 -22.55 -11.54 -5.21
CA GLY A 486 -21.45 -10.59 -5.27
C GLY A 486 -20.53 -10.72 -4.06
N THR A 487 -21.08 -10.90 -2.86
CA THR A 487 -20.37 -11.07 -1.59
C THR A 487 -19.45 -12.28 -1.66
N PHE A 488 -19.98 -13.47 -1.93
CA PHE A 488 -19.19 -14.69 -2.20
C PHE A 488 -18.07 -14.46 -3.23
N ARG A 489 -18.37 -13.83 -4.38
CA ARG A 489 -17.35 -13.55 -5.41
C ARG A 489 -16.28 -12.55 -4.95
N ARG A 490 -16.58 -11.60 -4.07
CA ARG A 490 -15.61 -10.66 -3.50
C ARG A 490 -14.76 -11.35 -2.44
N THR A 491 -15.38 -12.09 -1.53
CA THR A 491 -14.71 -12.88 -0.48
C THR A 491 -13.74 -13.91 -1.06
N VAL A 492 -14.12 -14.64 -2.12
CA VAL A 492 -13.17 -15.55 -2.81
C VAL A 492 -12.02 -14.76 -3.44
N ARG A 493 -12.28 -13.59 -4.04
CA ARG A 493 -11.23 -12.75 -4.66
C ARG A 493 -10.24 -12.17 -3.64
N TRP A 494 -10.69 -11.90 -2.41
CA TRP A 494 -9.81 -11.50 -1.30
C TRP A 494 -8.71 -12.54 -1.06
N PHE A 495 -9.08 -13.81 -0.91
CA PHE A 495 -8.10 -14.88 -0.66
C PHE A 495 -7.33 -15.31 -1.91
N ALA A 496 -7.92 -15.17 -3.10
CA ALA A 496 -7.26 -15.48 -4.37
C ALA A 496 -6.19 -14.46 -4.78
N GLY A 497 -6.31 -13.19 -4.36
CA GLY A 497 -5.38 -12.12 -4.71
C GLY A 497 -4.58 -11.53 -3.55
N CYS A 498 -5.01 -11.78 -2.31
CA CYS A 498 -4.48 -11.17 -1.08
C CYS A 498 -4.12 -9.67 -1.17
N PRO A 499 -5.06 -8.81 -1.64
CA PRO A 499 -4.79 -7.39 -1.88
C PRO A 499 -4.49 -6.61 -0.60
N SER A 500 -3.79 -5.48 -0.74
CA SER A 500 -3.45 -4.60 0.38
C SER A 500 -4.68 -4.14 1.19
N PRO A 501 -4.52 -3.93 2.51
CA PRO A 501 -5.46 -3.21 3.36
C PRO A 501 -5.93 -1.88 2.75
N GLY A 502 -7.24 -1.67 2.64
CA GLY A 502 -7.81 -0.42 2.14
C GLY A 502 -7.57 0.82 3.02
N ASP A 503 -7.14 0.63 4.28
CA ASP A 503 -6.70 1.68 5.22
C ASP A 503 -5.16 1.78 5.30
N ASP A 504 -4.43 0.88 4.65
CA ASP A 504 -2.98 0.90 4.54
C ASP A 504 -2.48 0.20 3.24
N PRO A 505 -2.58 0.86 2.08
CA PRO A 505 -2.19 0.26 0.80
C PRO A 505 -0.72 -0.18 0.74
N LYS A 506 0.15 0.39 1.59
CA LYS A 506 1.58 0.03 1.70
C LYS A 506 1.80 -1.27 2.48
N ALA A 507 0.83 -1.72 3.29
CA ALA A 507 0.87 -2.96 4.08
C ALA A 507 0.53 -4.21 3.25
N VAL A 508 1.20 -4.39 2.11
CA VAL A 508 1.04 -5.54 1.20
C VAL A 508 1.22 -6.87 1.98
N PRO A 509 0.22 -7.78 1.98
CA PRO A 509 0.31 -9.04 2.72
C PRO A 509 1.43 -9.96 2.21
N ARG A 510 2.30 -10.43 3.11
CA ARG A 510 3.30 -11.46 2.81
C ARG A 510 2.67 -12.86 2.82
N ILE A 511 1.69 -13.08 1.95
CA ILE A 511 0.93 -14.34 1.83
C ILE A 511 1.06 -14.90 0.41
N GLN A 512 1.23 -16.22 0.32
CA GLN A 512 1.15 -16.98 -0.93
C GLN A 512 -0.16 -17.79 -1.03
N LEU A 513 -0.79 -17.83 -2.19
CA LEU A 513 -1.82 -18.79 -2.60
C LEU A 513 -1.17 -20.10 -3.06
N VAL A 514 -1.27 -21.15 -2.24
CA VAL A 514 -0.64 -22.45 -2.53
C VAL A 514 -1.53 -23.33 -3.40
N SER A 515 -2.84 -23.39 -3.14
CA SER A 515 -3.77 -24.18 -3.95
C SER A 515 -5.23 -23.75 -3.83
N THR A 516 -6.00 -24.08 -4.88
CA THR A 516 -7.42 -23.76 -5.07
C THR A 516 -8.27 -25.01 -5.29
N ALA A 517 -9.46 -25.05 -4.70
CA ALA A 517 -10.43 -26.12 -4.87
C ALA A 517 -11.88 -25.57 -4.87
N SER A 518 -12.78 -26.29 -5.52
CA SER A 518 -14.24 -26.13 -5.39
C SER A 518 -14.80 -27.27 -4.55
N VAL A 519 -15.92 -27.03 -3.87
CA VAL A 519 -16.63 -28.06 -3.09
C VAL A 519 -18.09 -28.12 -3.53
N SER A 520 -18.58 -29.31 -3.88
CA SER A 520 -20.02 -29.60 -4.02
C SER A 520 -20.57 -30.23 -2.73
N GLY A 521 -21.91 -30.17 -2.56
CA GLY A 521 -22.57 -30.60 -1.32
C GLY A 521 -22.41 -29.63 -0.15
N ILE A 522 -22.19 -28.35 -0.42
CA ILE A 522 -22.21 -27.25 0.57
C ILE A 522 -22.89 -26.01 -0.06
N GLY A 523 -24.16 -25.79 0.27
CA GLY A 523 -24.88 -24.57 -0.12
C GLY A 523 -25.04 -24.42 -1.63
N ASP A 524 -25.19 -23.18 -2.10
CA ASP A 524 -25.24 -22.90 -3.54
C ASP A 524 -23.88 -23.10 -4.21
N ARG A 525 -22.82 -22.70 -3.48
CA ARG A 525 -21.44 -22.64 -3.96
C ARG A 525 -20.50 -22.67 -2.77
N ALA A 526 -19.45 -23.48 -2.86
CA ALA A 526 -18.33 -23.46 -1.93
C ALA A 526 -16.97 -23.55 -2.64
N ALA A 527 -15.96 -22.92 -2.03
CA ALA A 527 -14.57 -22.89 -2.47
C ALA A 527 -13.64 -23.10 -1.27
N VAL A 528 -12.52 -23.78 -1.49
CA VAL A 528 -11.46 -23.95 -0.48
C VAL A 528 -10.12 -23.50 -1.08
N MET A 529 -9.33 -22.79 -0.28
CA MET A 529 -8.02 -22.26 -0.63
C MET A 529 -7.02 -22.60 0.48
N VAL A 530 -5.78 -22.88 0.12
CA VAL A 530 -4.66 -23.00 1.07
C VAL A 530 -3.69 -21.87 0.81
N LEU A 531 -3.36 -21.13 1.87
CA LEU A 531 -2.46 -19.99 1.85
C LEU A 531 -1.26 -20.26 2.77
N ARG A 532 -0.06 -19.74 2.43
CA ARG A 532 1.17 -19.83 3.25
C ARG A 532 1.65 -18.43 3.61
N SER A 533 1.93 -18.17 4.88
CA SER A 533 2.69 -16.99 5.31
C SER A 533 4.12 -17.07 4.77
N ARG A 534 4.60 -15.96 4.20
CA ARG A 534 6.01 -15.71 3.87
C ARG A 534 6.69 -14.85 4.96
N ALA A 535 6.00 -14.59 6.07
CA ALA A 535 6.60 -14.00 7.27
C ALA A 535 7.16 -15.10 8.20
N GLU A 536 7.79 -14.67 9.29
CA GLU A 536 8.61 -15.51 10.18
C GLU A 536 7.82 -16.57 10.94
N ASP A 537 6.50 -16.43 11.00
CA ASP A 537 5.56 -17.33 11.65
C ASP A 537 5.27 -18.61 10.83
N ALA A 538 5.54 -18.58 9.52
CA ALA A 538 5.29 -19.67 8.56
C ALA A 538 3.85 -20.25 8.57
N THR A 539 2.87 -19.52 9.12
CA THR A 539 1.49 -20.00 9.30
C THR A 539 0.86 -20.38 7.96
N THR A 540 0.34 -21.61 7.89
CA THR A 540 -0.58 -22.02 6.83
C THR A 540 -2.01 -21.65 7.23
N TYR A 541 -2.77 -21.09 6.30
CA TYR A 541 -4.21 -20.87 6.44
C TYR A 541 -4.97 -21.75 5.47
N VAL A 542 -5.92 -22.53 5.98
CA VAL A 542 -6.91 -23.22 5.15
C VAL A 542 -8.21 -22.43 5.23
N ILE A 543 -8.63 -21.86 4.11
CA ILE A 543 -9.79 -20.99 4.00
C ILE A 543 -10.90 -21.72 3.24
N GLY A 544 -12.06 -21.89 3.86
CA GLY A 544 -13.31 -22.26 3.20
C GLY A 544 -14.22 -21.04 3.05
N VAL A 545 -14.85 -20.87 1.89
CA VAL A 545 -15.87 -19.83 1.64
C VAL A 545 -17.10 -20.49 1.02
N ALA A 546 -18.30 -20.22 1.54
CA ALA A 546 -19.55 -20.77 1.02
C ALA A 546 -20.67 -19.71 0.98
N ARG A 547 -21.66 -19.93 0.10
CA ARG A 547 -22.94 -19.21 0.06
C ARG A 547 -24.10 -20.17 0.34
N THR A 548 -25.10 -19.73 1.09
CA THR A 548 -26.43 -20.36 1.16
C THR A 548 -27.49 -19.26 1.14
N GLY A 549 -28.14 -19.07 -0.01
CA GLY A 549 -29.15 -18.02 -0.24
C GLY A 549 -28.59 -16.61 -0.04
N LEU A 550 -29.12 -15.90 0.96
CA LEU A 550 -28.71 -14.55 1.34
C LEU A 550 -27.39 -14.50 2.14
N PHE A 551 -26.94 -15.63 2.69
CA PHE A 551 -25.79 -15.69 3.60
C PHE A 551 -24.51 -16.11 2.88
N THR A 552 -23.41 -15.42 3.19
CA THR A 552 -22.04 -15.84 2.83
C THR A 552 -21.26 -16.13 4.11
N THR A 553 -20.56 -17.25 4.18
CA THR A 553 -19.71 -17.57 5.35
C THR A 553 -18.31 -18.00 4.93
N THR A 554 -17.34 -17.58 5.73
CA THR A 554 -15.91 -17.92 5.65
C THR A 554 -15.50 -18.66 6.91
N VAL A 555 -14.71 -19.72 6.75
CA VAL A 555 -14.00 -20.40 7.83
C VAL A 555 -12.52 -20.36 7.52
N SER A 556 -11.72 -19.76 8.40
CA SER A 556 -10.26 -19.67 8.29
C SER A 556 -9.59 -20.46 9.41
N PHE A 557 -8.93 -21.57 9.08
CA PHE A 557 -8.12 -22.36 10.01
C PHE A 557 -6.63 -22.02 9.85
N ALA A 558 -6.05 -21.33 10.84
CA ALA A 558 -4.64 -21.02 10.92
C ALA A 558 -3.88 -22.12 11.68
N THR A 559 -2.76 -22.59 11.11
CA THR A 559 -1.99 -23.72 11.65
C THR A 559 -0.50 -23.64 11.29
N PRO A 560 0.41 -24.09 12.18
CA PRO A 560 1.85 -24.23 11.87
C PRO A 560 2.18 -25.45 11.00
N ALA A 561 1.19 -26.27 10.61
CA ALA A 561 1.43 -27.40 9.71
C ALA A 561 1.74 -26.91 8.29
N PRO A 562 2.65 -27.57 7.54
CA PRO A 562 2.98 -27.18 6.18
C PRO A 562 1.79 -27.35 5.21
N PRO A 563 1.70 -26.59 4.11
CA PRO A 563 0.53 -26.56 3.21
C PRO A 563 0.08 -27.91 2.60
N GLN A 564 0.99 -28.88 2.56
CA GLN A 564 0.77 -30.24 2.07
C GLN A 564 -0.02 -31.10 3.08
N SER A 565 0.15 -30.90 4.40
CA SER A 565 -0.52 -31.65 5.46
C SER A 565 -1.61 -30.85 6.21
N ALA A 566 -1.86 -29.62 5.78
CA ALA A 566 -2.90 -28.76 6.33
C ALA A 566 -4.31 -29.34 6.08
N ASN A 567 -5.14 -29.38 7.13
CA ASN A 567 -6.38 -30.17 7.16
C ASN A 567 -7.53 -29.55 6.36
N ARG A 568 -7.55 -29.82 5.05
CA ARG A 568 -8.60 -29.37 4.11
C ARG A 568 -9.97 -29.95 4.47
N ASP A 569 -10.03 -31.26 4.76
CA ASP A 569 -11.29 -31.96 5.06
C ASP A 569 -11.93 -31.47 6.37
N GLY A 570 -11.11 -31.09 7.35
CA GLY A 570 -11.56 -30.41 8.55
C GLY A 570 -12.27 -29.09 8.24
N VAL A 571 -11.69 -28.26 7.36
CA VAL A 571 -12.34 -27.00 6.93
C VAL A 571 -13.57 -27.24 6.06
N VAL A 572 -13.58 -28.28 5.21
CA VAL A 572 -14.79 -28.71 4.48
C VAL A 572 -15.91 -29.08 5.46
N LYS A 573 -15.61 -29.85 6.50
CA LYS A 573 -16.58 -30.22 7.57
C LYS A 573 -17.06 -29.01 8.37
N LEU A 574 -16.17 -28.08 8.72
CA LEU A 574 -16.54 -26.81 9.37
C LEU A 574 -17.46 -25.96 8.48
N LEU A 575 -17.16 -25.86 7.18
CA LEU A 575 -17.91 -25.06 6.22
C LEU A 575 -19.30 -25.66 5.96
N ALA A 576 -19.39 -27.00 5.89
CA ALA A 576 -20.65 -27.73 5.85
C ALA A 576 -21.48 -27.49 7.11
N ALA A 577 -20.89 -27.67 8.31
CA ALA A 577 -21.56 -27.44 9.58
C ALA A 577 -22.00 -25.98 9.79
N ALA A 578 -21.26 -25.01 9.25
CA ALA A 578 -21.64 -23.60 9.24
C ALA A 578 -22.85 -23.37 8.32
N VAL A 579 -22.81 -23.87 7.08
CA VAL A 579 -23.93 -23.74 6.13
C VAL A 579 -25.19 -24.41 6.66
N SER A 580 -25.11 -25.58 7.29
CA SER A 580 -26.26 -26.25 7.90
C SER A 580 -26.92 -25.49 9.07
N ARG A 581 -26.26 -24.47 9.63
CA ARG A 581 -26.85 -23.56 10.64
C ARG A 581 -27.44 -22.28 10.05
N MET A 582 -27.09 -21.95 8.79
CA MET A 582 -27.59 -20.76 8.08
C MET A 582 -28.65 -21.08 7.02
N CYS A 583 -28.65 -22.28 6.42
CA CYS A 583 -29.68 -22.69 5.47
C CYS A 583 -31.08 -22.80 6.10
N ALA A 584 -31.15 -23.07 7.42
CA ALA A 584 -32.40 -23.17 8.17
C ALA A 584 -32.96 -21.81 8.63
N LEU A 585 -32.31 -20.69 8.30
CA LEU A 585 -32.79 -19.34 8.61
C LEU A 585 -33.68 -18.82 7.48
N ALA A 586 -34.51 -17.80 7.77
CA ALA A 586 -35.23 -17.07 6.74
C ALA A 586 -34.24 -16.40 5.76
N GLY A 587 -34.33 -16.75 4.47
CA GLY A 587 -33.37 -16.35 3.44
C GLY A 587 -32.17 -17.29 3.28
N GLY A 588 -32.16 -18.43 3.97
CA GLY A 588 -31.25 -19.55 3.68
C GLY A 588 -31.53 -20.16 2.31
N GLY A 589 -30.50 -20.75 1.70
CA GLY A 589 -30.60 -21.52 0.46
C GLY A 589 -30.39 -23.01 0.74
N PRO A 590 -29.76 -23.77 -0.17
CA PRO A 590 -29.43 -25.17 0.07
C PRO A 590 -28.60 -25.37 1.35
N CYS A 591 -28.82 -26.49 2.03
CA CYS A 591 -27.98 -26.94 3.15
C CYS A 591 -26.71 -27.66 2.65
N ALA A 592 -25.91 -28.20 3.57
CA ALA A 592 -24.85 -29.13 3.21
C ALA A 592 -25.40 -30.57 3.11
N GLU A 593 -24.90 -31.33 2.13
CA GLU A 593 -25.27 -32.73 1.91
C GLU A 593 -24.60 -33.69 2.91
N LYS A 594 -24.94 -34.99 2.87
CA LYS A 594 -24.23 -36.02 3.66
C LYS A 594 -22.80 -36.29 3.18
N LYS A 595 -22.47 -35.97 1.92
CA LYS A 595 -21.16 -36.23 1.30
C LYS A 595 -20.71 -35.00 0.52
N GLN A 596 -19.62 -34.36 0.97
CA GLN A 596 -18.95 -33.30 0.23
C GLN A 596 -17.94 -33.90 -0.77
N VAL A 597 -17.77 -33.27 -1.93
CA VAL A 597 -16.68 -33.60 -2.86
C VAL A 597 -15.77 -32.39 -3.05
N LEU A 598 -14.54 -32.50 -2.56
CA LEU A 598 -13.48 -31.52 -2.72
C LEU A 598 -12.76 -31.76 -4.06
N SER A 599 -12.97 -30.89 -5.04
CA SER A 599 -12.36 -30.99 -6.37
C SER A 599 -11.29 -29.92 -6.54
N ALA A 600 -10.05 -30.32 -6.82
CA ALA A 600 -8.97 -29.40 -7.21
C ALA A 600 -9.37 -28.62 -8.47
N ARG A 601 -8.95 -27.36 -8.57
CA ARG A 601 -9.26 -26.50 -9.71
C ARG A 601 -8.13 -25.52 -9.99
N ASP A 602 -8.07 -25.03 -11.22
CA ASP A 602 -7.21 -23.92 -11.59
C ASP A 602 -7.50 -22.66 -10.75
N ALA A 603 -6.45 -21.85 -10.57
CA ALA A 603 -6.43 -20.57 -9.89
C ALA A 603 -7.67 -19.69 -10.16
N PHE A 604 -8.20 -19.05 -9.12
CA PHE A 604 -9.19 -17.98 -9.31
C PHE A 604 -8.50 -16.72 -9.87
N ARG A 605 -9.15 -16.04 -10.82
CA ARG A 605 -8.68 -14.76 -11.42
C ARG A 605 -8.22 -13.76 -10.36
N THR A 606 -7.01 -13.24 -10.54
CA THR A 606 -6.40 -12.14 -9.78
C THR A 606 -5.55 -11.30 -10.73
N GLY A 607 -5.05 -10.16 -10.26
CA GLY A 607 -4.30 -9.20 -11.08
C GLY A 607 -5.21 -8.45 -12.08
N GLU A 608 -4.59 -7.56 -12.85
CA GLU A 608 -5.25 -6.89 -13.99
C GLU A 608 -5.21 -7.78 -15.23
N VAL A 609 -4.10 -8.51 -15.43
CA VAL A 609 -3.89 -9.50 -16.49
C VAL A 609 -3.97 -10.90 -15.85
N PRO A 610 -5.10 -11.62 -15.96
CA PRO A 610 -5.37 -12.81 -15.15
C PRO A 610 -4.63 -14.09 -15.60
N TRP A 611 -3.95 -14.04 -16.76
CA TRP A 611 -3.14 -15.13 -17.30
C TRP A 611 -1.65 -15.07 -16.95
N LEU A 612 -1.19 -13.98 -16.32
CA LEU A 612 0.13 -13.87 -15.69
C LEU A 612 0.05 -14.21 -14.19
N LEU A 613 1.20 -14.52 -13.61
CA LEU A 613 1.38 -14.63 -12.16
C LEU A 613 1.14 -13.28 -11.46
N SER A 614 0.91 -13.35 -10.15
CA SER A 614 0.85 -12.18 -9.27
C SER A 614 1.67 -12.40 -8.00
N GLU A 615 1.88 -11.35 -7.22
CA GLU A 615 2.68 -11.35 -5.98
C GLU A 615 2.12 -12.30 -4.91
N VAL A 616 0.86 -12.72 -5.04
CA VAL A 616 0.22 -13.77 -4.24
C VAL A 616 0.64 -15.19 -4.65
N ASP A 617 1.14 -15.40 -5.86
CA ASP A 617 1.51 -16.74 -6.35
C ASP A 617 2.93 -17.17 -5.91
N LEU A 618 3.78 -16.20 -5.61
CA LEU A 618 5.22 -16.38 -5.42
C LEU A 618 5.58 -17.06 -4.08
N PRO A 619 6.56 -17.98 -4.05
CA PRO A 619 6.95 -18.69 -2.83
C PRO A 619 7.81 -17.85 -1.86
N PRO A 620 8.02 -18.31 -0.61
CA PRO A 620 9.08 -17.78 0.27
C PRO A 620 10.48 -18.13 -0.27
N LEU A 621 11.49 -17.41 0.21
CA LEU A 621 12.91 -17.60 -0.12
C LEU A 621 13.68 -18.16 1.09
N SER A 622 14.88 -18.70 0.84
CA SER A 622 15.64 -19.48 1.83
C SER A 622 16.10 -18.70 3.08
N LYS A 623 16.58 -17.46 2.92
CA LYS A 623 17.02 -16.59 4.04
C LYS A 623 16.43 -15.19 3.96
N GLU A 624 16.28 -14.65 2.75
CA GLU A 624 15.65 -13.35 2.51
C GLU A 624 14.14 -13.35 2.82
N ARG A 625 13.66 -12.26 3.44
CA ARG A 625 12.29 -12.07 3.95
C ARG A 625 11.65 -10.76 3.48
N GLY A 626 12.30 -10.01 2.60
CA GLY A 626 11.75 -8.85 1.90
C GLY A 626 10.47 -9.16 1.11
N ARG A 627 9.91 -8.12 0.48
CA ARG A 627 8.60 -8.21 -0.20
C ARG A 627 8.80 -8.47 -1.69
N TRP A 628 8.16 -9.50 -2.23
CA TRP A 628 7.98 -9.61 -3.68
C TRP A 628 7.16 -8.43 -4.20
N VAL A 629 7.70 -7.72 -5.19
CA VAL A 629 7.04 -6.66 -5.95
C VAL A 629 7.19 -6.99 -7.42
N GLY A 630 6.08 -7.04 -8.17
CA GLY A 630 6.13 -7.16 -9.62
C GLY A 630 6.15 -5.80 -10.31
N THR A 631 6.83 -5.71 -11.45
CA THR A 631 6.75 -4.56 -12.37
C THR A 631 5.30 -4.32 -12.84
N PRO A 632 4.98 -3.22 -13.53
CA PRO A 632 3.86 -3.23 -14.47
C PRO A 632 3.98 -4.42 -15.45
N VAL A 633 2.84 -4.89 -15.96
CA VAL A 633 2.85 -5.77 -17.14
C VAL A 633 3.12 -4.90 -18.36
N LEU A 634 3.98 -5.39 -19.25
CA LEU A 634 4.34 -4.72 -20.50
C LEU A 634 4.09 -5.67 -21.67
N ASP A 635 3.60 -5.13 -22.79
CA ASP A 635 3.61 -5.85 -24.07
C ASP A 635 5.06 -5.92 -24.59
N LEU A 636 5.46 -7.06 -25.17
CA LEU A 636 6.78 -7.24 -25.76
C LEU A 636 6.81 -6.64 -27.17
N THR A 637 7.46 -5.49 -27.31
CA THR A 637 7.71 -4.80 -28.60
C THR A 637 9.08 -5.11 -29.20
N GLU A 638 9.98 -5.69 -28.39
CA GLU A 638 11.38 -5.99 -28.70
C GLU A 638 11.76 -7.33 -28.04
N ASP A 639 12.82 -7.99 -28.53
CA ASP A 639 13.29 -9.22 -27.89
C ASP A 639 14.04 -8.88 -26.59
N ARG A 640 13.45 -9.22 -25.45
CA ARG A 640 14.03 -8.95 -24.13
C ARG A 640 15.05 -10.03 -23.80
N ALA A 641 16.32 -9.68 -23.94
CA ALA A 641 17.48 -10.51 -23.62
C ALA A 641 17.56 -10.98 -22.14
N ASP A 642 16.62 -10.59 -21.28
CA ASP A 642 16.32 -11.24 -20.00
C ASP A 642 16.03 -12.76 -20.19
N ALA A 643 15.48 -13.17 -21.35
CA ALA A 643 15.35 -14.58 -21.74
C ALA A 643 16.68 -15.22 -22.20
N GLY A 644 17.66 -14.38 -22.58
CA GLY A 644 19.07 -14.73 -22.83
C GLY A 644 19.95 -14.67 -21.58
N ALA A 645 19.38 -14.48 -20.38
CA ALA A 645 20.06 -14.78 -19.12
C ALA A 645 20.26 -16.30 -18.91
N ILE A 646 19.65 -17.12 -19.77
CA ILE A 646 20.04 -18.50 -20.01
C ILE A 646 21.39 -18.48 -20.74
N GLY A 647 22.44 -19.09 -20.17
CA GLY A 647 23.79 -19.16 -20.74
C GLY A 647 23.92 -19.95 -22.06
N CYS A 648 22.80 -20.36 -22.65
CA CYS A 648 22.72 -21.09 -23.90
C CYS A 648 21.67 -20.46 -24.82
N ASP A 649 22.03 -20.33 -26.11
CA ASP A 649 21.14 -19.89 -27.20
C ASP A 649 19.90 -20.80 -27.30
N THR A 650 18.74 -20.23 -26.97
CA THR A 650 17.43 -20.89 -26.88
C THR A 650 16.36 -20.08 -27.61
N ILE A 651 15.34 -20.73 -28.17
CA ILE A 651 14.24 -19.99 -28.83
C ILE A 651 13.47 -19.10 -27.86
N HIS A 652 13.47 -17.79 -28.13
CA HIS A 652 12.71 -16.79 -27.38
C HIS A 652 11.21 -16.85 -27.69
N LEU A 653 10.38 -16.48 -26.72
CA LEU A 653 8.92 -16.39 -26.87
C LEU A 653 8.54 -15.00 -27.42
N PHE A 654 9.16 -14.61 -28.54
CA PHE A 654 8.99 -13.32 -29.21
C PHE A 654 8.92 -13.49 -30.74
N GLY A 655 8.37 -12.49 -31.44
CA GLY A 655 8.37 -12.42 -32.90
C GLY A 655 7.53 -13.51 -33.60
N SER A 656 8.18 -14.55 -34.12
CA SER A 656 7.53 -15.59 -34.92
C SER A 656 8.21 -16.96 -34.81
N PHE A 657 7.42 -18.02 -34.64
CA PHE A 657 7.89 -19.39 -34.62
C PHE A 657 7.28 -20.20 -35.77
N ARG A 658 8.11 -20.84 -36.60
CA ARG A 658 7.67 -21.62 -37.78
C ARG A 658 6.73 -20.85 -38.73
N LYS A 659 7.08 -19.59 -39.04
CA LYS A 659 6.27 -18.65 -39.84
C LYS A 659 4.88 -18.31 -39.24
N GLN A 660 4.62 -18.63 -37.98
CA GLN A 660 3.43 -18.18 -37.25
C GLN A 660 3.84 -17.05 -36.30
N ARG A 661 3.15 -15.91 -36.40
CA ARG A 661 3.31 -14.79 -35.46
C ARG A 661 2.95 -15.28 -34.06
N ILE A 662 3.80 -14.98 -33.07
CA ILE A 662 3.42 -15.17 -31.66
C ILE A 662 2.50 -13.99 -31.30
N ALA A 663 1.38 -14.27 -30.63
CA ALA A 663 0.40 -13.26 -30.24
C ALA A 663 0.34 -13.11 -28.72
N ASP A 664 -0.30 -12.04 -28.25
CA ASP A 664 -0.47 -11.72 -26.82
C ASP A 664 0.84 -11.72 -26.00
N ASN A 665 1.96 -11.36 -26.64
CA ASN A 665 3.29 -11.41 -26.03
C ASN A 665 3.42 -10.38 -24.91
N GLN A 666 3.44 -10.84 -23.67
CA GLN A 666 3.48 -9.97 -22.48
C GLN A 666 4.53 -10.44 -21.49
N TYR A 667 5.11 -9.48 -20.77
CA TYR A 667 6.21 -9.68 -19.84
C TYR A 667 5.92 -9.01 -18.49
N ARG A 668 6.29 -9.70 -17.40
CA ARG A 668 6.39 -9.14 -16.05
C ARG A 668 7.63 -9.69 -15.33
N ALA A 669 8.35 -8.82 -14.63
CA ALA A 669 9.41 -9.21 -13.71
C ALA A 669 8.97 -9.05 -12.25
N PHE A 670 9.52 -9.86 -11.35
CA PHE A 670 9.31 -9.78 -9.90
C PHE A 670 10.64 -9.74 -9.16
N VAL A 671 10.80 -8.75 -8.29
CA VAL A 671 12.00 -8.51 -7.48
C VAL A 671 11.65 -8.48 -5.99
N ILE A 672 12.67 -8.53 -5.12
CA ILE A 672 12.48 -8.37 -3.67
C ILE A 672 12.82 -6.93 -3.25
N ASP A 673 11.79 -6.20 -2.84
CA ASP A 673 11.88 -4.88 -2.22
C ASP A 673 12.45 -4.95 -0.79
N GLY A 674 13.32 -3.98 -0.47
CA GLY A 674 14.00 -3.83 0.82
C GLY A 674 15.25 -4.69 1.03
N ALA A 675 15.66 -5.51 0.06
CA ALA A 675 16.81 -6.41 0.20
C ALA A 675 18.05 -5.94 -0.58
N LYS A 676 19.25 -6.26 -0.06
CA LYS A 676 20.53 -6.05 -0.78
C LYS A 676 20.88 -7.29 -1.58
N LEU A 677 20.23 -7.45 -2.73
CA LEU A 677 20.46 -8.53 -3.69
C LEU A 677 21.15 -7.99 -4.96
N PRO A 678 21.75 -8.86 -5.81
CA PRO A 678 22.28 -8.46 -7.11
C PRO A 678 21.19 -7.89 -8.03
N THR A 679 21.59 -7.07 -9.01
CA THR A 679 20.70 -6.44 -10.00
C THR A 679 19.98 -7.46 -10.89
N GLU A 680 20.56 -8.64 -11.04
CA GLU A 680 20.10 -9.74 -11.89
C GLU A 680 19.08 -10.64 -11.16
N PHE A 681 18.94 -10.48 -9.83
CA PHE A 681 18.03 -11.31 -9.04
C PHE A 681 16.57 -10.96 -9.32
N GLY A 682 15.78 -11.96 -9.74
CA GLY A 682 14.35 -11.82 -9.93
C GLY A 682 13.70 -13.06 -10.53
N ILE A 683 12.38 -12.97 -10.72
CA ILE A 683 11.59 -13.92 -11.52
C ILE A 683 11.03 -13.18 -12.72
N THR A 684 11.37 -13.65 -13.91
CA THR A 684 10.90 -13.16 -15.21
C THR A 684 9.84 -14.11 -15.75
N GLU A 685 8.64 -13.61 -16.02
CA GLU A 685 7.58 -14.35 -16.70
C GLU A 685 7.21 -13.69 -18.03
N THR A 686 7.46 -14.41 -19.12
CA THR A 686 7.02 -14.05 -20.47
C THR A 686 5.93 -15.02 -20.92
N VAL A 687 4.80 -14.50 -21.41
CA VAL A 687 3.70 -15.27 -22.00
C VAL A 687 3.53 -14.95 -23.48
N GLY A 688 2.87 -15.85 -24.20
CA GLY A 688 2.46 -15.65 -25.59
C GLY A 688 1.59 -16.80 -26.09
N SER A 689 0.82 -16.58 -27.14
CA SER A 689 -0.06 -17.57 -27.76
C SER A 689 0.44 -17.95 -29.16
N LEU A 690 0.22 -19.22 -29.52
CA LEU A 690 0.51 -19.81 -30.83
C LEU A 690 -0.59 -20.83 -31.19
N PRO A 691 -0.75 -21.23 -32.47
CA PRO A 691 -1.56 -22.39 -32.83
C PRO A 691 -1.11 -23.62 -32.03
N ALA A 692 -2.04 -24.43 -31.54
CA ALA A 692 -1.73 -25.48 -30.54
C ALA A 692 -0.72 -26.54 -31.05
N THR A 693 -0.59 -26.73 -32.37
CA THR A 693 0.48 -27.51 -33.02
C THR A 693 1.84 -26.84 -32.90
N SER A 694 1.94 -25.56 -33.27
CA SER A 694 3.14 -24.73 -33.14
C SER A 694 3.57 -24.60 -31.67
N ALA A 695 2.64 -24.40 -30.73
CA ALA A 695 2.93 -24.33 -29.30
C ALA A 695 3.52 -25.64 -28.75
N ARG A 696 3.04 -26.81 -29.21
CA ARG A 696 3.65 -28.12 -28.88
C ARG A 696 5.06 -28.23 -29.47
N ALA A 697 5.27 -27.76 -30.69
CA ALA A 697 6.58 -27.78 -31.33
C ALA A 697 7.59 -26.79 -30.70
N PHE A 698 7.11 -25.65 -30.17
CA PHE A 698 7.92 -24.70 -29.41
C PHE A 698 8.46 -25.36 -28.14
N VAL A 699 7.59 -25.96 -27.32
CA VAL A 699 8.01 -26.71 -26.12
C VAL A 699 9.01 -27.83 -26.46
N LYS A 700 8.76 -28.60 -27.53
CA LYS A 700 9.70 -29.64 -27.97
C LYS A 700 11.08 -29.04 -28.32
N ARG A 701 11.13 -27.97 -29.11
CA ARG A 701 12.39 -27.35 -29.53
C ARG A 701 13.15 -26.72 -28.36
N LEU A 702 12.46 -26.08 -27.42
CA LEU A 702 13.11 -25.52 -26.22
C LEU A 702 13.65 -26.63 -25.29
N ARG A 703 12.94 -27.76 -25.16
CA ARG A 703 13.45 -28.97 -24.46
C ARG A 703 14.73 -29.50 -25.12
N GLU A 704 14.80 -29.53 -26.45
CA GLU A 704 15.98 -29.96 -27.21
C GLU A 704 17.18 -29.02 -26.99
N GLN A 705 16.97 -27.69 -27.03
CA GLN A 705 18.05 -26.73 -26.82
C GLN A 705 18.55 -26.70 -25.39
N ILE A 706 17.66 -26.78 -24.38
CA ILE A 706 18.07 -26.83 -22.97
C ILE A 706 18.81 -28.14 -22.64
N ALA A 707 18.44 -29.26 -23.26
CA ALA A 707 19.17 -30.52 -23.10
C ALA A 707 20.58 -30.46 -23.70
N ALA A 708 20.76 -29.74 -24.81
CA ALA A 708 22.04 -29.56 -25.50
C ALA A 708 22.84 -28.33 -25.00
N CYS A 709 22.48 -27.71 -23.87
CA CYS A 709 23.23 -26.59 -23.29
C CYS A 709 24.70 -26.94 -22.97
N PRO A 710 25.03 -28.07 -22.29
CA PRO A 710 26.40 -28.35 -21.86
C PRO A 710 27.35 -28.47 -23.07
N ASP A 711 26.92 -29.21 -24.09
CA ASP A 711 27.66 -29.45 -25.35
C ASP A 711 27.86 -28.19 -26.21
N ARG A 712 27.18 -27.09 -25.89
CA ARG A 712 27.22 -25.80 -26.61
C ARG A 712 27.98 -24.71 -25.87
N ASP A 713 28.18 -24.90 -24.57
CA ASP A 713 28.80 -23.94 -23.65
C ASP A 713 29.87 -24.63 -22.79
N GLU A 714 30.63 -25.55 -23.42
CA GLU A 714 31.75 -26.27 -22.81
C GLU A 714 32.77 -25.30 -22.19
N SER A 715 32.89 -24.09 -22.73
CA SER A 715 33.76 -23.01 -22.26
C SER A 715 33.36 -22.37 -20.93
N ALA A 716 32.07 -22.39 -20.54
CA ALA A 716 31.61 -21.86 -19.25
C ALA A 716 31.06 -22.95 -18.30
N GLY A 717 31.05 -24.22 -18.75
CA GLY A 717 30.74 -25.37 -17.91
C GLY A 717 29.29 -25.37 -17.39
N THR A 718 28.33 -24.98 -18.23
CA THR A 718 26.91 -24.95 -17.84
C THR A 718 26.34 -26.36 -17.62
N GLU A 719 26.14 -26.72 -16.36
CA GLU A 719 25.39 -27.92 -15.97
C GLU A 719 23.87 -27.71 -16.09
N VAL A 720 23.12 -28.75 -16.48
CA VAL A 720 21.65 -28.73 -16.56
C VAL A 720 21.04 -29.93 -15.83
N ARG A 721 20.10 -29.66 -14.92
CA ARG A 721 19.38 -30.67 -14.14
C ARG A 721 17.87 -30.48 -14.24
N GLU A 722 17.17 -31.46 -14.79
CA GLU A 722 15.69 -31.43 -14.82
C GLU A 722 15.10 -31.50 -13.40
N LEU A 723 14.13 -30.62 -13.13
CA LEU A 723 13.39 -30.51 -11.86
C LEU A 723 12.02 -31.18 -11.95
N ALA A 724 11.36 -31.06 -13.11
CA ALA A 724 10.09 -31.71 -13.40
C ALA A 724 9.81 -31.73 -14.90
N ARG A 725 9.12 -32.78 -15.35
CA ARG A 725 8.50 -32.88 -16.66
C ARG A 725 7.13 -33.53 -16.50
N SER A 726 6.12 -32.99 -17.16
CA SER A 726 4.78 -33.60 -17.21
C SER A 726 4.02 -33.12 -18.43
N ASP A 727 3.56 -34.05 -19.27
CA ASP A 727 2.70 -33.80 -20.42
C ASP A 727 1.34 -34.46 -20.20
N ALA A 728 0.26 -33.68 -20.30
CA ALA A 728 -1.09 -34.09 -19.96
C ALA A 728 -2.09 -33.46 -20.94
N GLY A 729 -2.12 -34.01 -22.16
CA GLY A 729 -3.00 -33.57 -23.25
C GLY A 729 -2.85 -32.09 -23.60
N PRO A 730 -3.86 -31.23 -23.32
CA PRO A 730 -3.73 -29.79 -23.55
C PRO A 730 -2.65 -29.15 -22.67
N ARG A 731 -2.29 -29.71 -21.52
CA ARG A 731 -1.27 -29.16 -20.60
C ARG A 731 0.11 -29.77 -20.85
N SER A 732 1.15 -29.00 -20.62
CA SER A 732 2.55 -29.45 -20.61
C SER A 732 3.37 -28.54 -19.70
N LEU A 733 4.34 -29.12 -19.00
CA LEU A 733 5.31 -28.42 -18.16
C LEU A 733 6.67 -29.12 -18.26
N SER A 734 7.73 -28.34 -18.39
CA SER A 734 9.11 -28.74 -18.09
C SER A 734 9.78 -27.65 -17.27
N ALA A 735 10.59 -28.05 -16.29
CA ALA A 735 11.35 -27.16 -15.43
C ALA A 735 12.75 -27.75 -15.20
N TRP A 736 13.77 -26.90 -15.20
CA TRP A 736 15.18 -27.23 -15.06
C TRP A 736 15.86 -26.25 -14.10
N ARG A 737 16.95 -26.70 -13.46
CA ARG A 737 17.99 -25.82 -12.92
C ARG A 737 19.16 -25.85 -13.87
N LEU A 738 19.72 -24.70 -14.15
CA LEU A 738 21.00 -24.54 -14.81
C LEU A 738 21.97 -23.87 -13.84
N SER A 739 23.25 -24.22 -13.94
CA SER A 739 24.32 -23.62 -13.17
C SER A 739 25.56 -23.41 -14.03
N THR A 740 25.88 -22.14 -14.28
CA THR A 740 27.01 -21.72 -15.14
C THR A 740 28.14 -21.19 -14.26
N ALA A 741 29.38 -21.60 -14.54
CA ALA A 741 30.55 -21.10 -13.86
C ALA A 741 30.96 -19.72 -14.42
N LEU A 742 31.30 -18.79 -13.53
CA LEU A 742 31.79 -17.46 -13.88
C LEU A 742 33.20 -17.25 -13.29
N PRO A 743 34.04 -16.40 -13.91
CA PRO A 743 35.36 -16.08 -13.39
C PRO A 743 35.36 -15.64 -11.91
N GLY A 744 36.35 -16.16 -11.17
CA GLY A 744 36.59 -15.85 -9.75
C GLY A 744 35.77 -16.68 -8.76
N ASP A 745 35.68 -18.00 -8.96
CA ASP A 745 34.97 -18.96 -8.11
C ASP A 745 33.49 -18.61 -7.85
N ARG A 746 32.83 -18.02 -8.87
CA ARG A 746 31.41 -17.65 -8.82
C ARG A 746 30.60 -18.64 -9.67
N THR A 747 29.42 -18.99 -9.19
CA THR A 747 28.42 -19.77 -9.95
C THR A 747 27.10 -19.03 -9.93
N VAL A 748 26.41 -18.96 -11.07
CA VAL A 748 25.04 -18.44 -11.13
C VAL A 748 24.11 -19.62 -11.31
N GLU A 749 23.27 -19.88 -10.30
CA GLU A 749 22.14 -20.81 -10.40
C GLU A 749 20.91 -20.05 -10.93
N TYR A 750 20.26 -20.59 -11.96
CA TYR A 750 18.97 -20.11 -12.44
C TYR A 750 18.02 -21.28 -12.73
N ASP A 751 16.77 -21.14 -12.30
CA ASP A 751 15.71 -22.10 -12.59
C ASP A 751 14.89 -21.61 -13.79
N VAL A 752 14.70 -22.47 -14.79
CA VAL A 752 13.94 -22.18 -16.03
C VAL A 752 12.75 -23.12 -16.13
N ALA A 753 11.57 -22.65 -16.51
CA ALA A 753 10.44 -23.50 -16.84
C ALA A 753 9.68 -23.02 -18.07
N VAL A 754 9.30 -23.97 -18.93
CA VAL A 754 8.34 -23.75 -20.02
C VAL A 754 7.05 -24.48 -19.71
N VAL A 755 5.93 -23.76 -19.85
CA VAL A 755 4.59 -24.24 -19.53
C VAL A 755 3.68 -23.94 -20.72
N ARG A 756 2.81 -24.90 -21.06
CA ARG A 756 1.86 -24.77 -22.18
C ARG A 756 0.47 -25.20 -21.77
N ARG A 757 -0.53 -24.47 -22.24
CA ARG A 757 -1.95 -24.81 -22.12
C ARG A 757 -2.67 -24.57 -23.44
N GLY A 758 -2.98 -25.65 -24.16
CA GLY A 758 -3.49 -25.55 -25.53
C GLY A 758 -2.46 -24.91 -26.44
N GLY A 759 -2.78 -23.72 -26.94
CA GLY A 759 -1.88 -22.83 -27.69
C GLY A 759 -1.14 -21.77 -26.86
N ALA A 760 -1.59 -21.50 -25.64
CA ALA A 760 -0.94 -20.56 -24.72
C ALA A 760 0.37 -21.13 -24.17
N LEU A 761 1.38 -20.27 -24.01
CA LEU A 761 2.71 -20.56 -23.49
C LEU A 761 3.09 -19.56 -22.39
N ALA A 762 3.87 -20.04 -21.42
CA ALA A 762 4.60 -19.23 -20.45
C ALA A 762 6.04 -19.74 -20.34
N LEU A 763 6.99 -18.82 -20.29
CA LEU A 763 8.39 -19.04 -19.99
C LEU A 763 8.70 -18.32 -18.68
N LEU A 764 9.16 -19.08 -17.68
CA LEU A 764 9.63 -18.58 -16.40
C LEU A 764 11.14 -18.71 -16.32
N VAL A 765 11.82 -17.66 -15.89
CA VAL A 765 13.25 -17.66 -15.52
C VAL A 765 13.36 -17.09 -14.10
N PHE A 766 14.03 -17.79 -13.20
CA PHE A 766 14.34 -17.31 -11.85
C PHE A 766 15.85 -17.31 -11.64
N VAL A 767 16.45 -16.13 -11.49
CA VAL A 767 17.87 -15.98 -11.18
C VAL A 767 18.04 -15.95 -9.66
N ALA A 768 18.75 -16.94 -9.11
CA ALA A 768 18.92 -17.07 -7.67
C ALA A 768 20.09 -16.22 -7.15
N ALA A 769 20.05 -15.88 -5.86
CA ALA A 769 21.19 -15.29 -5.15
C ALA A 769 21.50 -16.08 -3.86
N PRO A 770 22.75 -16.08 -3.34
CA PRO A 770 23.16 -16.94 -2.20
C PRO A 770 22.40 -16.74 -0.87
N ARG A 771 21.59 -15.67 -0.74
CA ARG A 771 20.68 -15.42 0.39
C ARG A 771 19.19 -15.48 0.01
N ALA A 772 18.89 -15.59 -1.28
CA ALA A 772 17.56 -15.62 -1.86
C ALA A 772 17.48 -16.79 -2.87
N GLN A 773 17.59 -18.02 -2.37
CA GLN A 773 17.34 -19.22 -3.16
C GLN A 773 15.89 -19.67 -3.00
N MET A 774 15.33 -20.25 -4.07
CA MET A 774 14.03 -20.93 -4.06
C MET A 774 14.24 -22.45 -3.98
N ALA A 775 13.37 -23.15 -3.25
CA ALA A 775 13.38 -24.61 -3.25
C ALA A 775 12.89 -25.14 -4.61
N PRO A 776 13.51 -26.17 -5.21
CA PRO A 776 13.10 -26.69 -6.51
C PRO A 776 11.62 -27.09 -6.59
N SER A 777 11.06 -27.63 -5.50
CA SER A 777 9.65 -27.96 -5.38
C SER A 777 8.73 -26.73 -5.40
N ASP A 778 9.19 -25.59 -4.88
CA ASP A 778 8.44 -24.33 -4.89
C ASP A 778 8.52 -23.65 -6.27
N PHE A 779 9.65 -23.74 -6.99
CA PHE A 779 9.73 -23.31 -8.40
C PHE A 779 8.84 -24.16 -9.31
N VAL A 780 8.88 -25.49 -9.16
CA VAL A 780 8.00 -26.41 -9.89
C VAL A 780 6.52 -26.18 -9.53
N ALA A 781 6.20 -25.75 -8.31
CA ALA A 781 4.84 -25.33 -7.95
C ALA A 781 4.45 -24.00 -8.60
N LEU A 782 5.38 -23.05 -8.73
CA LEU A 782 5.15 -21.77 -9.41
C LEU A 782 4.92 -21.96 -10.92
N ALA A 783 5.69 -22.84 -11.57
CA ALA A 783 5.47 -23.23 -12.96
C ALA A 783 4.09 -23.90 -13.17
N ARG A 784 3.62 -24.73 -12.23
CA ARG A 784 2.24 -25.24 -12.26
C ARG A 784 1.22 -24.11 -12.11
N ARG A 785 1.46 -23.14 -11.23
CA ARG A 785 0.60 -21.95 -11.03
C ARG A 785 0.49 -21.10 -12.29
N ALA A 786 1.58 -20.88 -13.03
CA ALA A 786 1.53 -20.22 -14.35
C ALA A 786 0.64 -21.00 -15.34
N GLY A 787 0.76 -22.34 -15.41
CA GLY A 787 -0.12 -23.19 -16.21
C GLY A 787 -1.60 -23.24 -15.76
N GLU A 788 -1.88 -22.85 -14.51
CA GLU A 788 -3.23 -22.55 -14.04
C GLU A 788 -3.69 -21.14 -14.47
N ARG A 789 -2.81 -20.12 -14.45
CA ARG A 789 -3.11 -18.75 -14.93
C ARG A 789 -3.42 -18.71 -16.42
N LEU A 790 -2.65 -19.42 -17.25
CA LEU A 790 -2.89 -19.58 -18.70
C LEU A 790 -4.28 -20.17 -19.04
N ALA A 791 -5.08 -20.61 -18.07
CA ALA A 791 -6.50 -20.93 -18.27
C ALA A 791 -7.35 -19.74 -18.73
N GLU A 792 -6.94 -18.53 -18.37
CA GLU A 792 -7.69 -17.29 -18.55
C GLU A 792 -7.19 -16.46 -19.74
N MET A 793 -6.16 -16.96 -20.45
CA MET A 793 -5.61 -16.34 -21.65
C MET A 793 -6.59 -16.49 -22.83
N PRO A 794 -6.69 -15.50 -23.74
CA PRO A 794 -7.45 -15.66 -24.98
C PRO A 794 -7.00 -16.89 -25.80
N PRO A 795 -7.88 -17.46 -26.64
CA PRO A 795 -7.44 -18.36 -27.71
C PRO A 795 -6.53 -17.59 -28.68
N TYR A 796 -5.59 -18.29 -29.32
CA TYR A 796 -4.71 -17.68 -30.32
C TYR A 796 -5.51 -17.01 -31.43
N ASP A 797 -5.26 -15.71 -31.63
CA ASP A 797 -5.70 -14.94 -32.79
C ASP A 797 -4.48 -14.59 -33.65
N ALA A 798 -4.65 -14.66 -34.97
CA ALA A 798 -3.59 -14.30 -35.92
C ALA A 798 -3.37 -12.79 -35.99
N GLY A 799 -4.42 -12.00 -35.70
CA GLY A 799 -4.48 -10.55 -35.95
C GLY A 799 -5.00 -10.24 -37.35
#